data_AF-A0AAV6C5D7-F1
#
_entry.id   AF-A0AAV6C5D7-F1
#
_cell.length_a   1.000
_cell.length_b   1.000
_cell.length_c   1.000
_cell.angle_alpha   90.00
_cell.angle_beta   90.00
_cell.angle_gamma   90.00
#
_symmetry.space_group_name_H-M   'P 1'
#
loop_
_entity.id
_entity.type
_entity.pdbx_description
1 polymer ?
#
loop_
_entity_poly.entity_id
_entity_poly.type
_entity_poly.pdbx_seq_one_letter_code
_entity_poly.pdbx_strand_id
1 'polypeptide(L)'
;MSATSQPAMAQRVAVPGLPTGSSPVAVAVNPLTNQIYVANQSQNSVTVIDGATNNTTTISPVAAPSAVAVNPVTNQIYVVNQGSTTITVIDGATNATSTITVGLTPVAVAVDAVTNTIYVSSDNNTVTVINGATNTPTATIPVGAGANAIAVNPVTNMIYVANQGSNNVTVINGATNTASATVTVGATPAAIAANPVTNTVYVANQDSTVTVINGSTNATASVASGALSRAIAVNPVTNTIYVANQNAGTVTVINGAMNTPSATVTVATQPVALAIDPVSNRIYVADFSSTNGMVTVIDGGTNAATNLAVGSDPADLAVNPVTNKVYVGNVVSGNVYVIDGATNGTTTVLAEGYQSAVGVNPATDFFYVTDVNANAVTAINGATNGVTNIPVGTSPGALAVNPATDTIYVANQNSNNVTVINGATNTVSATVALGANGIKPVAIAENVLTNKIYVANATSNTVTIIDGATNGTTTLSAGTEPSAIAVNVVTDKIYVANELQNTLTIIDGATNNTTLVGTGPSPRAVAVNSFTNKIYVANYSGASITVVDGVTGSSLNIPVENQPVALAIDETSNKVYVANQGSNSVSVIDGASNQVTASFTVGTGPAAVAFNGVTNKVYVANSDGTVTVIDGSANSTSTLTVGSFADAVAVNRATNEIAVASGSSSSVTLVTEQNVQTIPLAATITPLSGNQVIGTATPPTFTFTASSTYAPNAPQIENVFYRADTWRGPWLAAAPAGGNTFTGQTATLGVGPHILFAYAGDAQVAPANGLSSPVIGKITAYYFNVVPVQTSTALVSSLNPSPAGTSVTLTATVTTTGTQTPTGTVTFVDGSTTIGAGTLSASGATTAVATLSISNLAPGLHSLTAVYGGDSNSGESVSGGLSQTVEAQNTTTLLGANPNPGFQGGTITFTATVSGAVAGTPTGTVNFLNGTSVIGHGTLNGSGVATYTDTSVSQTQGTYSITAVYLGDPLNITSTSTALSVTVGAPSFVVSATPSSVTVTAGSTASYIVSVTPEGNFTSAVTLTCPSIASADSNVGLPASATCTFNPVSVTPGTTILTSTCTIVTSSTAGLFVSPASQFRRTRPVYVLGGWLTGLALLTALMVDTLRKRKLGIFQRYAMGVLLMAALGLSLSSCHKAATAPPTTATTGTFSLTFTGTAGSTTSTTTVSIVINAPSS
;
A
#
# COMPACT_ATOMS: atom_id res chain seq x y z
N MET A 1 -8.88 -9.45 -7.76
CA MET A 1 -8.12 -9.49 -9.03
C MET A 1 -7.31 -10.77 -9.01
N SER A 2 -7.39 -11.61 -10.05
CA SER A 2 -6.75 -12.92 -10.06
C SER A 2 -5.37 -12.85 -10.69
N ALA A 3 -4.35 -13.30 -9.97
CA ALA A 3 -3.01 -13.53 -10.49
C ALA A 3 -2.53 -14.89 -9.97
N THR A 4 -2.24 -15.82 -10.87
CA THR A 4 -1.88 -17.21 -10.56
C THR A 4 -0.61 -17.58 -11.32
N SER A 5 0.50 -17.71 -10.61
CA SER A 5 1.80 -18.10 -11.17
C SER A 5 2.02 -19.61 -11.10
N GLN A 6 2.73 -20.14 -12.11
CA GLN A 6 3.16 -21.54 -12.21
C GLN A 6 3.99 -22.04 -11.01
N PRO A 7 4.01 -23.36 -10.76
CA PRO A 7 5.18 -24.11 -10.33
C PRO A 7 5.85 -24.86 -11.51
N ALA A 8 6.97 -25.54 -11.26
CA ALA A 8 7.82 -26.16 -12.27
C ALA A 8 7.15 -27.28 -13.11
N MET A 9 7.67 -27.50 -14.31
CA MET A 9 7.11 -28.42 -15.30
C MET A 9 7.54 -29.87 -15.07
N ALA A 10 6.61 -30.70 -14.58
CA ALA A 10 6.59 -32.09 -14.97
C ALA A 10 6.07 -32.19 -16.43
N GLN A 11 6.63 -33.11 -17.20
CA GLN A 11 6.35 -33.25 -18.62
C GLN A 11 4.92 -33.78 -18.87
N ARG A 12 3.97 -32.92 -19.26
CA ARG A 12 2.68 -33.35 -19.83
C ARG A 12 2.83 -33.69 -21.31
N VAL A 13 3.28 -34.92 -21.54
CA VAL A 13 3.40 -35.59 -22.83
C VAL A 13 2.83 -36.98 -22.64
N ALA A 14 1.91 -37.42 -23.52
CA ALA A 14 1.69 -38.85 -23.68
C ALA A 14 2.95 -39.41 -24.35
N VAL A 15 3.80 -40.09 -23.59
CA VAL A 15 5.07 -40.58 -24.13
C VAL A 15 4.76 -41.76 -25.05
N PRO A 16 5.13 -41.72 -26.35
CA PRO A 16 4.97 -42.87 -27.23
C PRO A 16 5.69 -44.05 -26.60
N GLY A 17 4.99 -45.18 -26.51
CA GLY A 17 5.18 -46.14 -25.41
C GLY A 17 6.64 -46.39 -25.02
N LEU A 18 6.93 -46.14 -23.73
CA LEU A 18 8.24 -46.32 -23.12
C LEU A 18 8.74 -47.75 -23.37
N PRO A 19 10.00 -47.93 -23.83
CA PRO A 19 10.52 -49.24 -24.16
C PRO A 19 10.61 -50.10 -22.90
N THR A 20 9.83 -51.18 -22.85
CA THR A 20 9.88 -52.20 -21.79
C THR A 20 10.51 -53.48 -22.34
N GLY A 21 10.32 -54.60 -21.64
CA GLY A 21 10.61 -55.90 -22.23
C GLY A 21 9.44 -56.39 -23.10
N SER A 22 9.66 -57.51 -23.79
CA SER A 22 8.59 -58.20 -24.54
C SER A 22 7.52 -58.79 -23.61
N SER A 23 6.26 -58.63 -24.01
CA SER A 23 5.06 -59.05 -23.27
C SER A 23 4.96 -58.47 -21.85
N PRO A 24 4.78 -57.14 -21.68
CA PRO A 24 4.37 -56.54 -20.41
C PRO A 24 2.94 -56.97 -20.06
N VAL A 25 2.76 -57.78 -19.00
CA VAL A 25 1.47 -58.40 -18.63
C VAL A 25 0.85 -57.90 -17.31
N ALA A 26 1.62 -57.21 -16.47
CA ALA A 26 1.13 -56.62 -15.23
C ALA A 26 1.91 -55.35 -14.87
N VAL A 27 1.21 -54.36 -14.30
CA VAL A 27 1.75 -53.03 -13.96
C VAL A 27 1.37 -52.67 -12.52
N ALA A 28 2.34 -52.28 -11.69
CA ALA A 28 2.09 -51.82 -10.32
C ALA A 28 2.85 -50.54 -9.98
N VAL A 29 2.19 -49.59 -9.31
CA VAL A 29 2.80 -48.32 -8.87
C VAL A 29 3.21 -48.40 -7.41
N ASN A 30 4.40 -47.89 -7.10
CA ASN A 30 4.86 -47.61 -5.75
C ASN A 30 4.65 -46.12 -5.43
N PRO A 31 3.60 -45.75 -4.66
CA PRO A 31 3.28 -44.36 -4.38
C PRO A 31 4.24 -43.71 -3.37
N LEU A 32 5.11 -44.46 -2.70
CA LEU A 32 6.12 -43.90 -1.79
C LEU A 32 7.35 -43.38 -2.54
N THR A 33 7.82 -44.12 -3.55
CA THR A 33 9.01 -43.77 -4.33
C THR A 33 8.71 -43.19 -5.71
N ASN A 34 7.42 -43.10 -6.07
CA ASN A 34 6.96 -42.71 -7.41
C ASN A 34 7.52 -43.60 -8.55
N GLN A 35 7.87 -44.86 -8.26
CA GLN A 35 8.36 -45.84 -9.24
C GLN A 35 7.22 -46.77 -9.71
N ILE A 36 7.26 -47.20 -10.96
CA ILE A 36 6.28 -48.11 -11.57
C ILE A 36 7.00 -49.39 -12.02
N TYR A 37 6.46 -50.55 -11.70
CA TYR A 37 7.06 -51.86 -11.94
C TYR A 37 6.22 -52.66 -12.93
N VAL A 38 6.85 -53.14 -14.00
CA VAL A 38 6.20 -53.75 -15.17
C VAL A 38 6.74 -55.16 -15.37
N ALA A 39 5.88 -56.17 -15.33
CA ALA A 39 6.25 -57.58 -15.52
C ALA A 39 6.34 -57.94 -17.00
N ASN A 40 7.55 -58.13 -17.54
CA ASN A 40 7.78 -58.56 -18.92
C ASN A 40 7.92 -60.09 -18.97
N GLN A 41 6.80 -60.78 -19.19
CA GLN A 41 6.69 -62.23 -19.06
C GLN A 41 7.68 -62.97 -19.99
N SER A 42 7.65 -62.64 -21.29
CA SER A 42 8.47 -63.31 -22.31
C SER A 42 9.95 -62.97 -22.22
N GLN A 43 10.29 -61.77 -21.72
CA GLN A 43 11.68 -61.34 -21.57
C GLN A 43 12.35 -61.84 -20.28
N ASN A 44 11.60 -62.40 -19.33
CA ASN A 44 12.10 -62.77 -18.01
C ASN A 44 12.77 -61.57 -17.29
N SER A 45 12.06 -60.44 -17.26
CA SER A 45 12.54 -59.21 -16.64
C SER A 45 11.39 -58.37 -16.04
N VAL A 46 11.74 -57.47 -15.13
CA VAL A 46 10.85 -56.39 -14.68
C VAL A 46 11.43 -55.06 -15.13
N THR A 47 10.63 -54.22 -15.79
CA THR A 47 11.04 -52.83 -16.07
C THR A 47 10.54 -51.93 -14.94
N VAL A 48 11.44 -51.14 -14.40
CA VAL A 48 11.15 -50.07 -13.43
C VAL A 48 11.15 -48.75 -14.16
N ILE A 49 10.10 -47.94 -13.98
CA ILE A 49 9.94 -46.63 -14.58
C ILE A 49 9.89 -45.59 -13.45
N ASP A 50 10.74 -44.57 -13.52
CA ASP A 50 10.64 -43.37 -12.68
C ASP A 50 9.40 -42.55 -13.11
N GLY A 51 8.42 -42.37 -12.23
CA GLY A 51 7.19 -41.64 -12.54
C GLY A 51 7.36 -40.14 -12.75
N ALA A 52 8.43 -39.54 -12.24
CA ALA A 52 8.76 -38.14 -12.45
C ALA A 52 9.48 -37.93 -13.79
N THR A 53 10.53 -38.71 -14.06
CA THR A 53 11.39 -38.52 -15.25
C THR A 53 11.05 -39.42 -16.45
N ASN A 54 10.17 -40.40 -16.27
CA ASN A 54 9.84 -41.48 -17.22
C ASN A 54 11.04 -42.39 -17.60
N ASN A 55 12.19 -42.27 -16.94
CA ASN A 55 13.38 -43.10 -17.21
C ASN A 55 13.16 -44.58 -16.85
N THR A 56 13.66 -45.49 -17.69
CA THR A 56 13.47 -46.95 -17.57
C THR A 56 14.74 -47.67 -17.09
N THR A 57 14.64 -48.51 -16.06
CA THR A 57 15.67 -49.46 -15.62
C THR A 57 15.15 -50.90 -15.79
N THR A 58 15.97 -51.84 -16.25
CA THR A 58 15.56 -53.25 -16.39
C THR A 58 16.22 -54.14 -15.34
N ILE A 59 15.41 -54.88 -14.60
CA ILE A 59 15.81 -55.91 -13.62
C ILE A 59 15.66 -57.28 -14.29
N SER A 60 16.74 -58.04 -14.37
CA SER A 60 16.76 -59.39 -14.96
C SER A 60 17.92 -60.20 -14.36
N PRO A 61 17.79 -61.53 -14.18
CA PRO A 61 16.64 -62.36 -14.49
C PRO A 61 15.51 -62.26 -13.45
N VAL A 62 14.27 -62.27 -13.93
CA VAL A 62 13.05 -62.53 -13.14
C VAL A 62 12.26 -63.57 -13.94
N ALA A 63 12.02 -64.77 -13.39
CA ALA A 63 11.50 -65.88 -14.19
C ALA A 63 9.99 -65.72 -14.49
N ALA A 64 9.62 -65.65 -15.78
CA ALA A 64 8.23 -65.56 -16.27
C ALA A 64 7.27 -64.71 -15.39
N PRO A 65 7.59 -63.42 -15.16
CA PRO A 65 6.81 -62.57 -14.24
C PRO A 65 5.40 -62.34 -14.80
N SER A 66 4.39 -62.50 -13.96
CA SER A 66 2.97 -62.57 -14.38
C SER A 66 2.01 -61.70 -13.57
N ALA A 67 2.33 -61.41 -12.30
CA ALA A 67 1.61 -60.46 -11.45
C ALA A 67 2.59 -59.71 -10.55
N VAL A 68 2.26 -58.48 -10.16
CA VAL A 68 3.11 -57.60 -9.34
C VAL A 68 2.27 -56.93 -8.26
N ALA A 69 2.75 -56.90 -7.02
CA ALA A 69 2.17 -56.09 -5.96
C ALA A 69 3.26 -55.35 -5.17
N VAL A 70 2.98 -54.10 -4.78
CA VAL A 70 3.88 -53.27 -3.98
C VAL A 70 3.44 -53.27 -2.51
N ASN A 71 4.41 -53.44 -1.61
CA ASN A 71 4.26 -53.19 -0.19
C ASN A 71 4.84 -51.79 0.15
N PRO A 72 3.99 -50.76 0.34
CA PRO A 72 4.46 -49.41 0.63
C PRO A 72 5.03 -49.25 2.06
N VAL A 73 4.81 -50.22 2.96
CA VAL A 73 5.32 -50.17 4.35
C VAL A 73 6.83 -50.42 4.39
N THR A 74 7.31 -51.37 3.58
CA THR A 74 8.73 -51.78 3.56
C THR A 74 9.44 -51.40 2.27
N ASN A 75 8.77 -50.68 1.36
CA ASN A 75 9.28 -50.35 0.03
C ASN A 75 9.73 -51.61 -0.78
N GLN A 76 8.96 -52.69 -0.71
CA GLN A 76 9.28 -53.96 -1.39
C GLN A 76 8.23 -54.33 -2.43
N ILE A 77 8.66 -54.94 -3.53
CA ILE A 77 7.81 -55.29 -4.66
C ILE A 77 7.86 -56.81 -4.87
N TYR A 78 6.69 -57.45 -4.82
CA TYR A 78 6.53 -58.90 -4.88
C TYR A 78 6.01 -59.29 -6.26
N VAL A 79 6.74 -60.17 -6.96
CA VAL A 79 6.53 -60.52 -8.37
C VAL A 79 6.31 -62.02 -8.51
N VAL A 80 5.18 -62.41 -9.09
CA VAL A 80 4.79 -63.81 -9.27
C VAL A 80 5.50 -64.42 -10.48
N ASN A 81 6.35 -65.40 -10.23
CA ASN A 81 7.06 -66.15 -11.27
C ASN A 81 6.18 -67.31 -11.75
N GLN A 82 5.52 -67.18 -12.91
CA GLN A 82 4.61 -68.21 -13.43
C GLN A 82 5.37 -69.50 -13.77
N GLY A 83 4.75 -70.66 -13.55
CA GLY A 83 5.41 -71.96 -13.78
C GLY A 83 6.50 -72.33 -12.75
N SER A 84 6.87 -71.42 -11.85
CA SER A 84 7.90 -71.61 -10.83
C SER A 84 7.34 -72.21 -9.52
N THR A 85 8.21 -72.39 -8.53
CA THR A 85 7.85 -72.65 -7.12
C THR A 85 8.06 -71.44 -6.20
N THR A 86 8.45 -70.31 -6.78
CA THR A 86 8.90 -69.11 -6.06
C THR A 86 8.18 -67.84 -6.52
N ILE A 87 8.18 -66.81 -5.68
CA ILE A 87 8.08 -65.42 -6.12
C ILE A 87 9.44 -64.74 -6.06
N THR A 88 9.61 -63.67 -6.82
CA THR A 88 10.75 -62.75 -6.72
C THR A 88 10.35 -61.55 -5.86
N VAL A 89 11.26 -61.09 -4.99
CA VAL A 89 11.08 -59.84 -4.22
C VAL A 89 12.17 -58.86 -4.64
N ILE A 90 11.77 -57.64 -4.93
CA ILE A 90 12.63 -56.53 -5.35
C ILE A 90 12.62 -55.48 -4.24
N ASP A 91 13.80 -55.08 -3.78
CA ASP A 91 13.97 -53.92 -2.91
C ASP A 91 13.81 -52.62 -3.71
N GLY A 92 12.82 -51.79 -3.38
CA GLY A 92 12.46 -50.59 -4.13
C GLY A 92 13.38 -49.38 -3.93
N ALA A 93 14.48 -49.52 -3.18
CA ALA A 93 15.50 -48.49 -2.99
C ALA A 93 16.79 -48.80 -3.76
N THR A 94 17.09 -50.08 -3.97
CA THR A 94 18.34 -50.58 -4.56
C THR A 94 18.14 -51.40 -5.83
N ASN A 95 16.90 -51.81 -6.14
CA ASN A 95 16.53 -52.78 -7.17
C ASN A 95 17.20 -54.17 -7.00
N ALA A 96 17.73 -54.47 -5.81
CA ALA A 96 18.28 -55.78 -5.48
C ALA A 96 17.16 -56.83 -5.40
N THR A 97 17.44 -58.06 -5.87
CA THR A 97 16.46 -59.14 -5.94
C THR A 97 16.75 -60.27 -4.96
N SER A 98 15.68 -60.90 -4.47
CA SER A 98 15.70 -62.15 -3.71
C SER A 98 14.51 -63.02 -4.12
N THR A 99 14.43 -64.27 -3.64
CA THR A 99 13.29 -65.15 -3.95
C THR A 99 12.74 -65.82 -2.70
N ILE A 100 11.43 -66.06 -2.69
CA ILE A 100 10.70 -66.76 -1.62
C ILE A 100 10.01 -67.97 -2.23
N THR A 101 10.15 -69.15 -1.62
CA THR A 101 9.40 -70.36 -2.01
C THR A 101 7.97 -70.28 -1.46
N VAL A 102 6.96 -70.47 -2.31
CA VAL A 102 5.55 -70.19 -1.95
C VAL A 102 4.57 -71.34 -2.22
N GLY A 103 4.96 -72.35 -3.01
CA GLY A 103 4.07 -73.42 -3.45
C GLY A 103 4.51 -73.95 -4.82
N LEU A 104 3.64 -74.67 -5.51
CA LEU A 104 3.78 -74.89 -6.95
C LEU A 104 2.92 -73.88 -7.70
N THR A 105 3.44 -73.31 -8.79
CA THR A 105 2.69 -72.46 -9.73
C THR A 105 1.87 -71.35 -9.02
N PRO A 106 2.54 -70.32 -8.47
CA PRO A 106 1.85 -69.14 -7.96
C PRO A 106 1.18 -68.34 -9.08
N VAL A 107 0.06 -67.70 -8.76
CA VAL A 107 -0.86 -67.07 -9.73
C VAL A 107 -1.05 -65.58 -9.43
N ALA A 108 -1.54 -65.25 -8.24
CA ALA A 108 -1.81 -63.86 -7.84
C ALA A 108 -1.27 -63.55 -6.44
N VAL A 109 -0.94 -62.28 -6.21
CA VAL A 109 -0.37 -61.76 -4.95
C VAL A 109 -1.13 -60.52 -4.49
N ALA A 110 -1.40 -60.42 -3.19
CA ALA A 110 -1.97 -59.24 -2.55
C ALA A 110 -1.23 -58.89 -1.26
N VAL A 111 -1.21 -57.60 -0.91
CA VAL A 111 -0.54 -57.08 0.29
C VAL A 111 -1.57 -56.45 1.22
N ASP A 112 -1.55 -56.84 2.49
CA ASP A 112 -2.15 -56.06 3.58
C ASP A 112 -1.09 -55.08 4.12
N ALA A 113 -1.22 -53.82 3.74
CA ALA A 113 -0.36 -52.73 4.21
C ALA A 113 -0.65 -52.29 5.66
N VAL A 114 -1.75 -52.74 6.29
CA VAL A 114 -2.04 -52.45 7.71
C VAL A 114 -1.32 -53.44 8.62
N THR A 115 -1.29 -54.73 8.26
CA THR A 115 -0.57 -55.76 9.04
C THR A 115 0.84 -56.05 8.55
N ASN A 116 1.25 -55.48 7.41
CA ASN A 116 2.51 -55.77 6.72
C ASN A 116 2.65 -57.26 6.36
N THR A 117 1.58 -57.83 5.77
CA THR A 117 1.46 -59.25 5.42
C THR A 117 1.20 -59.40 3.92
N ILE A 118 1.85 -60.36 3.27
CA ILE A 118 1.67 -60.66 1.84
C ILE A 118 1.04 -62.05 1.70
N TYR A 119 0.06 -62.16 0.82
CA TYR A 119 -0.69 -63.39 0.54
C TYR A 119 -0.51 -63.76 -0.94
N VAL A 120 -0.04 -64.98 -1.21
CA VAL A 120 0.20 -65.48 -2.57
C VAL A 120 -0.65 -66.72 -2.82
N SER A 121 -1.51 -66.66 -3.84
CA SER A 121 -2.32 -67.80 -4.29
C SER A 121 -1.57 -68.67 -5.30
N SER A 122 -1.90 -69.96 -5.33
CA SER A 122 -1.25 -70.97 -6.17
C SER A 122 -2.23 -72.02 -6.69
N ASP A 123 -2.01 -72.51 -7.92
CA ASP A 123 -2.87 -73.53 -8.58
C ASP A 123 -2.88 -74.89 -7.87
N ASN A 124 -1.96 -75.11 -6.92
CA ASN A 124 -2.00 -76.25 -5.99
C ASN A 124 -3.09 -76.14 -4.90
N ASN A 125 -4.03 -75.18 -5.04
CA ASN A 125 -5.15 -74.90 -4.14
C ASN A 125 -4.70 -74.44 -2.74
N THR A 126 -3.67 -73.59 -2.69
CA THR A 126 -3.21 -72.97 -1.43
C THR A 126 -2.98 -71.46 -1.55
N VAL A 127 -3.01 -70.79 -0.40
CA VAL A 127 -2.46 -69.44 -0.21
C VAL A 127 -1.32 -69.50 0.79
N THR A 128 -0.13 -69.04 0.40
CA THR A 128 1.00 -68.87 1.31
C THR A 128 1.03 -67.45 1.86
N VAL A 129 1.18 -67.35 3.18
CA VAL A 129 1.28 -66.10 3.95
C VAL A 129 2.74 -65.80 4.22
N ILE A 130 3.15 -64.56 3.99
CA ILE A 130 4.53 -64.08 4.13
C ILE A 130 4.53 -62.84 5.02
N ASN A 131 5.44 -62.80 6.00
CA ASN A 131 5.67 -61.61 6.82
C ASN A 131 6.51 -60.58 6.02
N GLY A 132 5.96 -59.39 5.76
CA GLY A 132 6.59 -58.37 4.91
C GLY A 132 7.82 -57.69 5.51
N ALA A 133 7.98 -57.71 6.83
CA ALA A 133 9.18 -57.18 7.50
C ALA A 133 10.39 -58.12 7.44
N THR A 134 10.18 -59.42 7.18
CA THR A 134 11.24 -60.46 7.21
C THR A 134 11.34 -61.27 5.93
N ASN A 135 10.40 -61.12 4.98
CA ASN A 135 10.26 -61.94 3.78
C ASN A 135 10.17 -63.47 4.05
N THR A 136 9.74 -63.87 5.25
CA THR A 136 9.59 -65.28 5.62
C THR A 136 8.16 -65.77 5.42
N PRO A 137 7.94 -66.94 4.77
CA PRO A 137 6.68 -67.65 4.83
C PRO A 137 6.34 -68.04 6.28
N THR A 138 5.10 -67.80 6.71
CA THR A 138 4.62 -68.06 8.07
C THR A 138 3.50 -69.09 8.15
N ALA A 139 2.71 -69.23 7.08
CA ALA A 139 1.64 -70.23 6.96
C ALA A 139 1.36 -70.59 5.49
N THR A 140 0.80 -71.76 5.25
CA THR A 140 0.19 -72.14 3.97
C THR A 140 -1.21 -72.65 4.24
N ILE A 141 -2.21 -72.01 3.63
CA ILE A 141 -3.63 -72.17 3.94
C ILE A 141 -4.31 -72.87 2.76
N PRO A 142 -4.99 -74.02 2.95
CA PRO A 142 -5.79 -74.65 1.91
C PRO A 142 -6.97 -73.76 1.48
N VAL A 143 -7.23 -73.68 0.18
CA VAL A 143 -8.35 -72.94 -0.41
C VAL A 143 -9.11 -73.83 -1.43
N GLY A 144 -10.11 -73.27 -2.11
CA GLY A 144 -10.83 -73.97 -3.18
C GLY A 144 -9.97 -74.29 -4.41
N ALA A 145 -10.53 -75.05 -5.34
CA ALA A 145 -9.83 -75.42 -6.56
C ALA A 145 -9.64 -74.23 -7.53
N GLY A 146 -8.40 -74.03 -8.00
CA GLY A 146 -8.04 -72.99 -8.99
C GLY A 146 -8.11 -71.57 -8.43
N ALA A 147 -7.21 -71.24 -7.50
CA ALA A 147 -7.18 -69.96 -6.77
C ALA A 147 -6.67 -68.80 -7.64
N ASN A 148 -7.56 -68.27 -8.50
CA ASN A 148 -7.22 -67.38 -9.61
C ASN A 148 -6.96 -65.91 -9.21
N ALA A 149 -7.68 -65.40 -8.20
CA ALA A 149 -7.58 -64.01 -7.78
C ALA A 149 -7.75 -63.86 -6.25
N ILE A 150 -7.12 -62.83 -5.68
CA ILE A 150 -7.06 -62.62 -4.23
C ILE A 150 -7.19 -61.13 -3.89
N ALA A 151 -8.04 -60.80 -2.92
CA ALA A 151 -8.25 -59.44 -2.44
C ALA A 151 -8.22 -59.37 -0.90
N VAL A 152 -7.77 -58.24 -0.35
CA VAL A 152 -7.70 -57.97 1.08
C VAL A 152 -8.69 -56.86 1.42
N ASN A 153 -9.46 -57.02 2.52
CA ASN A 153 -10.03 -55.87 3.22
C ASN A 153 -9.13 -55.49 4.41
N PRO A 154 -8.30 -54.43 4.30
CA PRO A 154 -7.35 -54.03 5.33
C PRO A 154 -8.03 -53.45 6.60
N VAL A 155 -9.30 -53.03 6.52
CA VAL A 155 -10.04 -52.52 7.69
C VAL A 155 -10.47 -53.66 8.62
N THR A 156 -10.73 -54.85 8.07
CA THR A 156 -11.17 -56.02 8.85
C THR A 156 -10.11 -57.12 8.99
N ASN A 157 -8.97 -56.99 8.31
CA ASN A 157 -7.95 -58.06 8.17
C ASN A 157 -8.58 -59.39 7.71
N MET A 158 -9.39 -59.31 6.64
CA MET A 158 -10.06 -60.45 6.01
C MET A 158 -9.64 -60.52 4.54
N ILE A 159 -9.29 -61.73 4.08
CA ILE A 159 -8.70 -61.98 2.76
C ILE A 159 -9.62 -62.94 2.01
N TYR A 160 -9.92 -62.61 0.75
CA TYR A 160 -10.94 -63.27 -0.06
C TYR A 160 -10.29 -63.82 -1.33
N VAL A 161 -10.39 -65.14 -1.52
CA VAL A 161 -9.69 -65.89 -2.58
C VAL A 161 -10.71 -66.51 -3.53
N ALA A 162 -10.76 -66.04 -4.77
CA ALA A 162 -11.67 -66.52 -5.81
C ALA A 162 -11.15 -67.83 -6.44
N ASN A 163 -11.91 -68.91 -6.29
CA ASN A 163 -11.52 -70.26 -6.69
C ASN A 163 -12.29 -70.68 -7.95
N GLN A 164 -11.73 -70.35 -9.12
CA GLN A 164 -12.33 -70.50 -10.44
C GLN A 164 -12.79 -71.93 -10.72
N GLY A 165 -11.98 -72.93 -10.37
CA GLY A 165 -12.27 -74.35 -10.59
C GLY A 165 -13.29 -74.96 -9.62
N SER A 166 -13.80 -74.19 -8.65
CA SER A 166 -14.78 -74.69 -7.66
C SER A 166 -15.91 -73.71 -7.34
N ASN A 167 -16.07 -72.63 -8.12
CA ASN A 167 -17.20 -71.69 -8.08
C ASN A 167 -17.51 -71.14 -6.66
N ASN A 168 -16.46 -70.79 -5.91
CA ASN A 168 -16.57 -70.23 -4.57
C ASN A 168 -15.45 -69.24 -4.25
N VAL A 169 -15.65 -68.47 -3.18
CA VAL A 169 -14.62 -67.69 -2.50
C VAL A 169 -14.26 -68.36 -1.18
N THR A 170 -12.96 -68.53 -0.92
CA THR A 170 -12.47 -68.88 0.42
C THR A 170 -12.18 -67.60 1.18
N VAL A 171 -12.70 -67.49 2.40
CA VAL A 171 -12.56 -66.31 3.26
C VAL A 171 -11.58 -66.64 4.38
N ILE A 172 -10.41 -66.02 4.35
CA ILE A 172 -9.31 -66.20 5.30
C ILE A 172 -9.33 -65.06 6.32
N ASN A 173 -9.20 -65.41 7.60
CA ASN A 173 -9.02 -64.44 8.68
C ASN A 173 -7.51 -64.22 8.89
N GLY A 174 -7.00 -63.04 8.54
CA GLY A 174 -5.55 -62.74 8.58
C GLY A 174 -5.01 -62.46 9.99
N ALA A 175 -5.86 -62.37 11.01
CA ALA A 175 -5.43 -62.31 12.41
C ALA A 175 -5.08 -63.71 12.96
N THR A 176 -5.59 -64.78 12.35
CA THR A 176 -5.33 -66.19 12.71
C THR A 176 -4.60 -66.97 11.63
N ASN A 177 -4.56 -66.46 10.39
CA ASN A 177 -4.09 -67.15 9.19
C ASN A 177 -4.79 -68.50 8.98
N THR A 178 -6.12 -68.50 9.12
CA THR A 178 -6.97 -69.69 8.89
C THR A 178 -8.12 -69.39 7.92
N ALA A 179 -8.53 -70.41 7.16
CA ALA A 179 -9.77 -70.37 6.38
C ALA A 179 -10.97 -70.36 7.35
N SER A 180 -11.74 -69.29 7.32
CA SER A 180 -12.86 -69.00 8.23
C SER A 180 -14.23 -69.33 7.64
N ALA A 181 -14.36 -69.26 6.31
CA ALA A 181 -15.57 -69.66 5.58
C ALA A 181 -15.25 -70.02 4.11
N THR A 182 -16.19 -70.71 3.47
CA THR A 182 -16.26 -70.87 2.01
C THR A 182 -17.63 -70.39 1.56
N VAL A 183 -17.66 -69.52 0.55
CA VAL A 183 -18.86 -68.80 0.09
C VAL A 183 -19.10 -69.14 -1.37
N THR A 184 -20.24 -69.75 -1.70
CA THR A 184 -20.62 -70.04 -3.09
C THR A 184 -20.86 -68.75 -3.87
N VAL A 185 -20.34 -68.66 -5.09
CA VAL A 185 -20.48 -67.51 -6.00
C VAL A 185 -20.95 -68.00 -7.38
N GLY A 186 -21.01 -67.12 -8.39
CA GLY A 186 -21.27 -67.50 -9.77
C GLY A 186 -20.21 -68.46 -10.35
N ALA A 187 -20.45 -68.95 -11.57
CA ALA A 187 -19.54 -69.89 -12.22
C ALA A 187 -18.26 -69.19 -12.74
N THR A 188 -17.12 -69.86 -12.56
CA THR A 188 -15.79 -69.40 -12.97
C THR A 188 -15.49 -67.96 -12.53
N PRO A 189 -15.46 -67.67 -11.21
CA PRO A 189 -15.08 -66.35 -10.69
C PRO A 189 -13.68 -65.95 -11.20
N ALA A 190 -13.62 -64.81 -11.88
CA ALA A 190 -12.43 -64.33 -12.57
C ALA A 190 -11.63 -63.33 -11.73
N ALA A 191 -12.31 -62.31 -11.19
CA ALA A 191 -11.70 -61.23 -10.42
C ALA A 191 -12.53 -60.88 -9.17
N ILE A 192 -11.87 -60.31 -8.17
CA ILE A 192 -12.45 -60.01 -6.86
C ILE A 192 -11.90 -58.70 -6.31
N ALA A 193 -12.77 -57.86 -5.75
CA ALA A 193 -12.41 -56.58 -5.15
C ALA A 193 -13.21 -56.31 -3.87
N ALA A 194 -12.58 -55.72 -2.86
CA ALA A 194 -13.22 -55.35 -1.60
C ALA A 194 -13.41 -53.83 -1.52
N ASN A 195 -14.58 -53.38 -1.07
CA ASN A 195 -14.76 -52.02 -0.57
C ASN A 195 -14.44 -51.98 0.95
N PRO A 196 -13.31 -51.38 1.37
CA PRO A 196 -12.96 -51.28 2.78
C PRO A 196 -13.90 -50.37 3.58
N VAL A 197 -14.55 -49.39 2.93
CA VAL A 197 -15.43 -48.40 3.58
C VAL A 197 -16.78 -49.03 3.97
N THR A 198 -17.31 -49.92 3.12
CA THR A 198 -18.63 -50.57 3.34
C THR A 198 -18.53 -52.04 3.75
N ASN A 199 -17.31 -52.56 3.99
CA ASN A 199 -17.01 -53.97 4.25
C ASN A 199 -17.80 -54.94 3.33
N THR A 200 -17.80 -54.65 2.03
CA THR A 200 -18.55 -55.40 1.02
C THR A 200 -17.60 -55.83 -0.09
N VAL A 201 -17.66 -57.09 -0.48
CA VAL A 201 -16.75 -57.70 -1.48
C VAL A 201 -17.54 -58.05 -2.73
N TYR A 202 -16.96 -57.80 -3.90
CA TYR A 202 -17.58 -57.97 -5.20
C TYR A 202 -16.75 -58.94 -6.03
N VAL A 203 -17.39 -59.97 -6.57
CA VAL A 203 -16.76 -61.05 -7.33
C VAL A 203 -17.34 -61.06 -8.74
N ALA A 204 -16.52 -60.83 -9.75
CA ALA A 204 -16.93 -60.92 -11.15
C ALA A 204 -16.85 -62.38 -11.64
N ASN A 205 -17.97 -62.90 -12.14
CA ASN A 205 -18.11 -64.27 -12.61
C ASN A 205 -18.36 -64.26 -14.14
N GLN A 206 -17.81 -65.22 -14.86
CA GLN A 206 -17.93 -65.24 -16.33
C GLN A 206 -19.33 -65.61 -16.83
N ASP A 207 -20.21 -66.09 -15.95
CA ASP A 207 -21.64 -66.38 -16.20
C ASP A 207 -22.54 -65.13 -16.33
N SER A 208 -21.95 -63.93 -16.46
CA SER A 208 -22.64 -62.63 -16.51
C SER A 208 -23.30 -62.24 -15.17
N THR A 209 -22.69 -62.65 -14.06
CA THR A 209 -23.07 -62.18 -12.72
C THR A 209 -21.91 -61.55 -11.97
N VAL A 210 -22.25 -60.64 -11.06
CA VAL A 210 -21.40 -60.22 -9.95
C VAL A 210 -22.01 -60.73 -8.66
N THR A 211 -21.24 -61.50 -7.89
CA THR A 211 -21.63 -61.89 -6.54
C THR A 211 -21.16 -60.83 -5.54
N VAL A 212 -22.11 -60.24 -4.82
CA VAL A 212 -21.87 -59.32 -3.72
C VAL A 212 -21.86 -60.12 -2.42
N ILE A 213 -20.82 -59.99 -1.62
CA ILE A 213 -20.64 -60.67 -0.33
C ILE A 213 -20.57 -59.60 0.78
N ASN A 214 -21.45 -59.70 1.77
CA ASN A 214 -21.37 -58.86 2.96
C ASN A 214 -20.24 -59.38 3.88
N GLY A 215 -19.15 -58.63 4.01
CA GLY A 215 -17.94 -59.03 4.74
C GLY A 215 -18.07 -59.11 6.27
N SER A 216 -19.27 -58.91 6.82
CA SER A 216 -19.58 -59.11 8.26
C SER A 216 -20.39 -60.38 8.51
N THR A 217 -21.03 -60.96 7.49
CA THR A 217 -21.96 -62.10 7.63
C THR A 217 -21.73 -63.22 6.62
N ASN A 218 -20.91 -62.98 5.58
CA ASN A 218 -20.76 -63.81 4.39
C ASN A 218 -22.07 -64.07 3.62
N ALA A 219 -23.14 -63.32 3.90
CA ALA A 219 -24.38 -63.36 3.12
C ALA A 219 -24.14 -62.84 1.70
N THR A 220 -24.74 -63.51 0.72
CA THR A 220 -24.54 -63.21 -0.71
C THR A 220 -25.78 -62.62 -1.38
N ALA A 221 -25.55 -61.79 -2.40
CA ALA A 221 -26.53 -61.37 -3.38
C ALA A 221 -25.93 -61.49 -4.78
N SER A 222 -26.76 -61.70 -5.81
CA SER A 222 -26.34 -61.77 -7.21
C SER A 222 -26.84 -60.55 -7.97
N VAL A 223 -25.94 -59.93 -8.72
CA VAL A 223 -26.19 -58.73 -9.55
C VAL A 223 -25.88 -59.08 -11.00
N ALA A 224 -26.67 -58.60 -11.96
CA ALA A 224 -26.42 -58.87 -13.38
C ALA A 224 -25.25 -58.02 -13.91
N SER A 225 -24.42 -58.63 -14.76
CA SER A 225 -23.36 -57.98 -15.54
C SER A 225 -23.42 -58.42 -17.02
N GLY A 226 -22.41 -58.08 -17.81
CA GLY A 226 -22.32 -58.47 -19.22
C GLY A 226 -21.58 -59.80 -19.45
N ALA A 227 -21.61 -60.29 -20.69
CA ALA A 227 -20.97 -61.54 -21.08
C ALA A 227 -19.43 -61.53 -20.85
N LEU A 228 -18.95 -62.58 -20.17
CA LEU A 228 -17.56 -62.74 -19.69
C LEU A 228 -17.06 -61.53 -18.89
N SER A 229 -17.62 -61.30 -17.69
CA SER A 229 -17.03 -60.38 -16.71
C SER A 229 -15.64 -60.88 -16.28
N ARG A 230 -14.57 -60.13 -16.62
CA ARG A 230 -13.17 -60.53 -16.43
C ARG A 230 -12.42 -59.74 -15.36
N ALA A 231 -12.67 -58.43 -15.25
CA ALA A 231 -12.06 -57.57 -14.23
C ALA A 231 -13.12 -56.76 -13.48
N ILE A 232 -12.81 -56.40 -12.23
CA ILE A 232 -13.69 -55.63 -11.36
C ILE A 232 -12.87 -54.65 -10.51
N ALA A 233 -13.33 -53.41 -10.41
CA ALA A 233 -12.70 -52.37 -9.62
C ALA A 233 -13.74 -51.57 -8.83
N VAL A 234 -13.36 -51.06 -7.66
CA VAL A 234 -14.22 -50.34 -6.73
C VAL A 234 -13.67 -48.94 -6.51
N ASN A 235 -14.50 -47.90 -6.67
CA ASN A 235 -14.18 -46.59 -6.11
C ASN A 235 -14.72 -46.52 -4.67
N PRO A 236 -13.86 -46.54 -3.62
CA PRO A 236 -14.30 -46.49 -2.23
C PRO A 236 -14.86 -45.11 -1.83
N VAL A 237 -14.52 -44.04 -2.56
CA VAL A 237 -14.96 -42.67 -2.28
C VAL A 237 -16.41 -42.45 -2.71
N THR A 238 -16.78 -42.93 -3.89
CA THR A 238 -18.15 -42.83 -4.42
C THR A 238 -19.03 -44.05 -4.12
N ASN A 239 -18.44 -45.15 -3.62
CA ASN A 239 -19.08 -46.44 -3.43
C ASN A 239 -19.72 -46.98 -4.74
N THR A 240 -19.01 -46.80 -5.85
CA THR A 240 -19.40 -47.27 -7.19
C THR A 240 -18.44 -48.35 -7.66
N ILE A 241 -18.97 -49.39 -8.30
CA ILE A 241 -18.23 -50.59 -8.72
C ILE A 241 -18.34 -50.72 -10.24
N TYR A 242 -17.21 -51.00 -10.89
CA TYR A 242 -17.05 -51.07 -12.34
C TYR A 242 -16.59 -52.47 -12.73
N VAL A 243 -17.22 -53.05 -13.75
CA VAL A 243 -17.06 -54.47 -14.12
C VAL A 243 -16.84 -54.59 -15.63
N ALA A 244 -15.67 -55.06 -16.04
CA ALA A 244 -15.27 -55.19 -17.44
C ALA A 244 -15.82 -56.50 -18.03
N ASN A 245 -16.69 -56.40 -19.04
CA ASN A 245 -17.34 -57.55 -19.68
C ASN A 245 -16.78 -57.75 -21.09
N GLN A 246 -15.85 -58.72 -21.22
CA GLN A 246 -15.03 -58.91 -22.42
C GLN A 246 -15.87 -59.11 -23.68
N ASN A 247 -16.79 -60.07 -23.68
CA ASN A 247 -17.55 -60.45 -24.87
C ASN A 247 -18.74 -59.52 -25.14
N ALA A 248 -19.12 -58.68 -24.17
CA ALA A 248 -20.19 -57.70 -24.32
C ALA A 248 -19.69 -56.30 -24.69
N GLY A 249 -18.37 -56.08 -24.81
CA GLY A 249 -17.78 -54.78 -25.19
C GLY A 249 -18.21 -53.63 -24.29
N THR A 250 -18.41 -53.90 -22.99
CA THR A 250 -19.06 -52.97 -22.06
C THR A 250 -18.48 -53.04 -20.64
N VAL A 251 -18.54 -51.92 -19.93
CA VAL A 251 -18.39 -51.85 -18.47
C VAL A 251 -19.76 -51.74 -17.82
N THR A 252 -20.09 -52.67 -16.91
CA THR A 252 -21.28 -52.53 -16.04
C THR A 252 -20.91 -51.67 -14.84
N VAL A 253 -21.74 -50.68 -14.54
CA VAL A 253 -21.60 -49.79 -13.38
C VAL A 253 -22.66 -50.18 -12.35
N ILE A 254 -22.22 -50.48 -11.13
CA ILE A 254 -23.06 -50.92 -10.00
C ILE A 254 -22.99 -49.88 -8.89
N ASN A 255 -24.16 -49.45 -8.40
CA ASN A 255 -24.28 -48.60 -7.22
C ASN A 255 -24.12 -49.46 -5.95
N GLY A 256 -23.03 -49.30 -5.21
CA GLY A 256 -22.70 -50.09 -4.02
C GLY A 256 -23.47 -49.73 -2.75
N ALA A 257 -24.39 -48.76 -2.81
CA ALA A 257 -25.32 -48.47 -1.71
C ALA A 257 -26.62 -49.29 -1.84
N MET A 258 -27.05 -49.55 -3.09
CA MET A 258 -28.23 -50.39 -3.40
C MET A 258 -27.87 -51.81 -3.83
N ASN A 259 -26.62 -52.06 -4.24
CA ASN A 259 -26.15 -53.28 -4.90
C ASN A 259 -26.95 -53.62 -6.16
N THR A 260 -27.20 -52.62 -6.99
CA THR A 260 -27.93 -52.74 -8.27
C THR A 260 -27.14 -52.13 -9.43
N PRO A 261 -27.28 -52.62 -10.67
CA PRO A 261 -26.73 -51.96 -11.84
C PRO A 261 -27.36 -50.57 -11.99
N SER A 262 -26.53 -49.55 -12.23
CA SER A 262 -26.96 -48.16 -12.44
C SER A 262 -26.68 -47.65 -13.84
N ALA A 263 -25.69 -48.21 -14.54
CA ALA A 263 -25.43 -47.93 -15.95
C ALA A 263 -24.72 -49.12 -16.64
N THR A 264 -24.70 -49.10 -17.97
CA THR A 264 -23.80 -49.93 -18.78
C THR A 264 -23.18 -49.01 -19.83
N VAL A 265 -21.85 -48.98 -19.86
CA VAL A 265 -21.06 -48.09 -20.71
C VAL A 265 -20.41 -48.94 -21.80
N THR A 266 -20.66 -48.60 -23.07
CA THR A 266 -19.95 -49.23 -24.19
C THR A 266 -18.52 -48.70 -24.26
N VAL A 267 -17.55 -49.60 -24.47
CA VAL A 267 -16.12 -49.29 -24.58
C VAL A 267 -15.62 -49.59 -26.00
N ALA A 268 -14.33 -49.36 -26.27
CA ALA A 268 -13.76 -49.47 -27.61
C ALA A 268 -13.84 -50.89 -28.23
N THR A 269 -13.39 -51.92 -27.51
CA THR A 269 -13.34 -53.31 -28.03
C THR A 269 -13.64 -54.35 -26.94
N GLN A 270 -12.62 -55.05 -26.44
CA GLN A 270 -12.71 -56.12 -25.44
C GLN A 270 -12.07 -55.64 -24.14
N PRO A 271 -12.86 -55.18 -23.14
CA PRO A 271 -12.27 -54.68 -21.90
C PRO A 271 -11.60 -55.82 -21.11
N VAL A 272 -10.37 -55.59 -20.65
CA VAL A 272 -9.52 -56.62 -19.99
C VAL A 272 -9.22 -56.31 -18.54
N ALA A 273 -8.87 -55.06 -18.25
CA ALA A 273 -8.40 -54.59 -16.96
C ALA A 273 -9.02 -53.23 -16.65
N LEU A 274 -9.07 -52.89 -15.36
CA LEU A 274 -9.67 -51.67 -14.84
C LEU A 274 -8.77 -51.08 -13.76
N ALA A 275 -8.41 -49.80 -13.90
CA ALA A 275 -7.89 -49.01 -12.80
C ALA A 275 -8.75 -47.76 -12.59
N ILE A 276 -8.76 -47.26 -11.35
CA ILE A 276 -9.59 -46.13 -10.94
C ILE A 276 -8.69 -45.10 -10.29
N ASP A 277 -8.83 -43.83 -10.68
CA ASP A 277 -8.42 -42.71 -9.84
C ASP A 277 -9.58 -42.35 -8.90
N PRO A 278 -9.50 -42.65 -7.60
CA PRO A 278 -10.53 -42.28 -6.65
C PRO A 278 -10.60 -40.76 -6.39
N VAL A 279 -9.58 -39.98 -6.79
CA VAL A 279 -9.50 -38.52 -6.57
C VAL A 279 -10.25 -37.75 -7.67
N SER A 280 -9.97 -38.00 -8.95
CA SER A 280 -10.74 -37.42 -10.06
C SER A 280 -12.01 -38.20 -10.42
N ASN A 281 -12.25 -39.36 -9.78
CA ASN A 281 -13.35 -40.28 -10.08
C ASN A 281 -13.36 -40.72 -11.57
N ARG A 282 -12.18 -40.91 -12.15
CA ARG A 282 -11.97 -41.43 -13.51
C ARG A 282 -11.64 -42.92 -13.47
N ILE A 283 -12.16 -43.65 -14.45
CA ILE A 283 -12.00 -45.10 -14.58
C ILE A 283 -11.37 -45.37 -15.94
N TYR A 284 -10.26 -46.09 -15.94
CA TYR A 284 -9.46 -46.39 -17.12
C TYR A 284 -9.60 -47.87 -17.43
N VAL A 285 -10.04 -48.18 -18.65
CA VAL A 285 -10.38 -49.52 -19.12
C VAL A 285 -9.41 -49.90 -20.24
N ALA A 286 -8.64 -50.98 -20.11
CA ALA A 286 -7.81 -51.46 -21.22
C ALA A 286 -8.66 -52.29 -22.19
N ASP A 287 -8.72 -51.85 -23.45
CA ASP A 287 -9.52 -52.44 -24.52
C ASP A 287 -8.62 -53.16 -25.53
N PHE A 288 -8.58 -54.49 -25.42
CA PHE A 288 -7.64 -55.34 -26.15
C PHE A 288 -7.99 -55.46 -27.62
N SER A 289 -6.95 -55.37 -28.46
CA SER A 289 -7.03 -55.37 -29.91
C SER A 289 -5.61 -55.45 -30.49
N SER A 290 -5.36 -56.47 -31.29
CA SER A 290 -4.03 -56.82 -31.80
C SER A 290 -3.54 -55.92 -32.94
N THR A 291 -4.34 -54.92 -33.33
CA THR A 291 -4.03 -53.97 -34.41
C THR A 291 -4.22 -52.51 -34.02
N ASN A 292 -5.15 -52.22 -33.10
CA ASN A 292 -5.38 -50.87 -32.57
C ASN A 292 -6.04 -50.98 -31.19
N GLY A 293 -5.20 -51.15 -30.17
CA GLY A 293 -5.56 -51.24 -28.75
C GLY A 293 -5.83 -49.86 -28.16
N MET A 294 -6.86 -49.79 -27.32
CA MET A 294 -7.35 -48.53 -26.76
C MET A 294 -7.40 -48.57 -25.24
N VAL A 295 -7.47 -47.39 -24.62
CA VAL A 295 -8.00 -47.23 -23.26
C VAL A 295 -9.25 -46.38 -23.33
N THR A 296 -10.40 -46.93 -22.92
CA THR A 296 -11.59 -46.12 -22.65
C THR A 296 -11.45 -45.47 -21.28
N VAL A 297 -11.53 -44.14 -21.22
CA VAL A 297 -11.66 -43.37 -19.99
C VAL A 297 -13.14 -43.10 -19.75
N ILE A 298 -13.67 -43.54 -18.60
CA ILE A 298 -15.03 -43.28 -18.16
C ILE A 298 -14.99 -42.23 -17.05
N ASP A 299 -15.75 -41.15 -17.22
CA ASP A 299 -16.03 -40.19 -16.16
C ASP A 299 -17.06 -40.79 -15.19
N GLY A 300 -16.66 -41.07 -13.95
CA GLY A 300 -17.51 -41.75 -12.97
C GLY A 300 -18.62 -40.89 -12.34
N GLY A 301 -18.81 -39.65 -12.79
CA GLY A 301 -19.93 -38.78 -12.39
C GLY A 301 -21.07 -38.79 -13.42
N THR A 302 -20.73 -38.87 -14.70
CA THR A 302 -21.64 -38.81 -15.85
C THR A 302 -21.81 -40.14 -16.58
N ASN A 303 -20.86 -41.06 -16.41
CA ASN A 303 -20.66 -42.28 -17.21
C ASN A 303 -20.33 -41.99 -18.70
N ALA A 304 -19.89 -40.77 -19.04
CA ALA A 304 -19.39 -40.45 -20.37
C ALA A 304 -18.06 -41.19 -20.63
N ALA A 305 -17.88 -41.70 -21.85
CA ALA A 305 -16.72 -42.49 -22.26
C ALA A 305 -15.90 -41.75 -23.34
N THR A 306 -14.58 -41.80 -23.25
CA THR A 306 -13.63 -41.23 -24.21
C THR A 306 -12.53 -42.25 -24.50
N ASN A 307 -12.34 -42.62 -25.77
CA ASN A 307 -11.40 -43.67 -26.16
C ASN A 307 -10.06 -43.05 -26.57
N LEU A 308 -8.95 -43.62 -26.08
CA LEU A 308 -7.58 -43.21 -26.35
C LEU A 308 -6.83 -44.34 -27.03
N ALA A 309 -6.11 -44.09 -28.12
CA ALA A 309 -5.25 -45.11 -28.73
C ALA A 309 -3.94 -45.26 -27.94
N VAL A 310 -3.54 -46.48 -27.59
CA VAL A 310 -2.41 -46.73 -26.67
C VAL A 310 -1.33 -47.69 -27.19
N GLY A 311 -1.59 -48.44 -28.26
CA GLY A 311 -0.66 -49.45 -28.79
C GLY A 311 -1.38 -50.69 -29.32
N SER A 312 -0.75 -51.86 -29.26
CA SER A 312 -1.39 -53.14 -29.59
C SER A 312 -1.39 -54.10 -28.39
N ASP A 313 -2.57 -54.69 -28.14
CA ASP A 313 -2.86 -55.56 -27.00
C ASP A 313 -2.52 -54.97 -25.62
N PRO A 314 -3.18 -53.86 -25.20
CA PRO A 314 -3.16 -53.43 -23.80
C PRO A 314 -3.74 -54.53 -22.90
N ALA A 315 -2.93 -55.00 -21.95
CA ALA A 315 -3.22 -56.19 -21.13
C ALA A 315 -3.48 -55.87 -19.65
N ASP A 316 -2.81 -54.85 -19.10
CA ASP A 316 -3.02 -54.36 -17.75
C ASP A 316 -2.68 -52.87 -17.65
N LEU A 317 -3.20 -52.18 -16.63
CA LEU A 317 -2.95 -50.76 -16.42
C LEU A 317 -3.00 -50.34 -14.94
N ALA A 318 -2.22 -49.31 -14.58
CA ALA A 318 -2.21 -48.78 -13.22
C ALA A 318 -2.21 -47.25 -13.19
N VAL A 319 -3.04 -46.67 -12.32
CA VAL A 319 -3.03 -45.23 -12.00
C VAL A 319 -1.94 -44.95 -10.97
N ASN A 320 -1.10 -43.96 -11.23
CA ASN A 320 -0.17 -43.39 -10.27
C ASN A 320 -0.81 -42.18 -9.56
N PRO A 321 -1.20 -42.30 -8.27
CA PRO A 321 -1.90 -41.23 -7.56
C PRO A 321 -1.00 -40.02 -7.22
N VAL A 322 0.33 -40.16 -7.30
CA VAL A 322 1.28 -39.07 -7.01
C VAL A 322 1.39 -38.11 -8.19
N THR A 323 1.36 -38.64 -9.42
CA THR A 323 1.53 -37.85 -10.66
C THR A 323 0.25 -37.67 -11.45
N ASN A 324 -0.83 -38.39 -11.09
CA ASN A 324 -2.02 -38.59 -11.91
C ASN A 324 -1.67 -39.00 -13.36
N LYS A 325 -0.75 -39.97 -13.50
CA LYS A 325 -0.44 -40.64 -14.78
C LYS A 325 -0.98 -42.06 -14.76
N VAL A 326 -1.41 -42.59 -15.90
CA VAL A 326 -1.86 -43.97 -16.05
C VAL A 326 -0.89 -44.71 -16.97
N TYR A 327 -0.35 -45.83 -16.48
CA TYR A 327 0.64 -46.64 -17.17
C TYR A 327 -0.03 -47.89 -17.70
N VAL A 328 0.07 -48.13 -19.01
CA VAL A 328 -0.67 -49.19 -19.74
C VAL A 328 0.33 -50.14 -20.39
N GLY A 329 0.32 -51.42 -20.02
CA GLY A 329 1.21 -52.44 -20.58
C GLY A 329 0.65 -53.02 -21.89
N ASN A 330 1.36 -52.83 -23.00
CA ASN A 330 0.97 -53.35 -24.32
C ASN A 330 1.79 -54.59 -24.69
N VAL A 331 1.15 -55.75 -24.75
CA VAL A 331 1.82 -57.06 -24.92
C VAL A 331 2.57 -57.17 -26.25
N VAL A 332 1.94 -56.77 -27.36
CA VAL A 332 2.49 -56.98 -28.71
C VAL A 332 3.47 -55.88 -29.11
N SER A 333 3.22 -54.62 -28.75
CA SER A 333 4.17 -53.53 -29.02
C SER A 333 5.35 -53.47 -28.03
N GLY A 334 5.36 -54.30 -26.97
CA GLY A 334 6.51 -54.47 -26.08
C GLY A 334 6.89 -53.20 -25.30
N ASN A 335 5.88 -52.38 -24.98
CA ASN A 335 6.07 -51.06 -24.41
C ASN A 335 4.99 -50.70 -23.39
N VAL A 336 5.23 -49.66 -22.60
CA VAL A 336 4.26 -49.06 -21.69
C VAL A 336 3.86 -47.67 -22.16
N TYR A 337 2.59 -47.51 -22.53
CA TYR A 337 2.02 -46.22 -22.86
C TYR A 337 1.70 -45.44 -21.58
N VAL A 338 1.92 -44.12 -21.59
CA VAL A 338 1.70 -43.26 -20.43
C VAL A 338 0.67 -42.19 -20.76
N ILE A 339 -0.53 -42.32 -20.18
CA ILE A 339 -1.62 -41.35 -20.30
C ILE A 339 -1.46 -40.34 -19.16
N ASP A 340 -1.51 -39.03 -19.44
CA ASP A 340 -1.74 -38.04 -18.39
C ASP A 340 -3.21 -38.10 -17.96
N GLY A 341 -3.48 -38.52 -16.72
CA GLY A 341 -4.82 -38.72 -16.17
C GLY A 341 -5.56 -37.44 -15.83
N ALA A 342 -4.89 -36.29 -15.79
CA ALA A 342 -5.55 -34.99 -15.65
C ALA A 342 -6.23 -34.56 -16.97
N THR A 343 -5.64 -34.87 -18.12
CA THR A 343 -6.11 -34.42 -19.45
C THR A 343 -6.33 -35.53 -20.47
N ASN A 344 -6.31 -36.79 -20.05
CA ASN A 344 -6.43 -37.97 -20.91
C ASN A 344 -5.39 -38.06 -22.04
N GLY A 345 -4.18 -37.51 -21.83
CA GLY A 345 -3.01 -37.74 -22.70
C GLY A 345 -3.12 -37.32 -24.18
N THR A 346 -3.14 -36.01 -24.45
CA THR A 346 -2.95 -35.37 -25.79
C THR A 346 -3.76 -35.97 -26.95
N THR A 347 -4.87 -35.31 -27.31
CA THR A 347 -5.64 -35.68 -28.50
C THR A 347 -4.84 -35.46 -29.78
N THR A 348 -4.35 -36.55 -30.37
CA THR A 348 -3.94 -36.56 -31.78
C THR A 348 -5.21 -36.59 -32.63
N VAL A 349 -5.56 -35.44 -33.18
CA VAL A 349 -6.65 -35.33 -34.16
C VAL A 349 -6.13 -35.88 -35.49
N LEU A 350 -6.71 -36.98 -35.96
CA LEU A 350 -6.46 -37.48 -37.31
C LEU A 350 -7.03 -36.48 -38.31
N ALA A 351 -6.16 -35.93 -39.14
CA ALA A 351 -6.49 -35.01 -40.21
C ALA A 351 -5.86 -35.58 -41.48
N GLU A 352 -6.66 -36.07 -42.41
CA GLU A 352 -6.17 -36.74 -43.62
C GLU A 352 -5.14 -35.87 -44.38
N GLY A 353 -4.21 -36.51 -45.11
CA GLY A 353 -3.30 -35.83 -46.02
C GLY A 353 -2.00 -35.27 -45.41
N TYR A 354 -1.45 -34.22 -46.04
CA TYR A 354 -0.19 -33.55 -45.68
C TYR A 354 -0.48 -32.14 -45.16
N GLN A 355 -0.24 -31.92 -43.87
CA GLN A 355 -0.49 -30.64 -43.22
C GLN A 355 0.70 -29.69 -43.40
N SER A 356 0.46 -28.47 -43.89
CA SER A 356 1.53 -27.52 -44.28
C SER A 356 1.53 -26.20 -43.50
N ALA A 357 0.42 -25.78 -42.90
CA ALA A 357 0.33 -24.55 -42.12
C ALA A 357 -0.74 -24.68 -41.03
N VAL A 358 -0.53 -24.00 -39.88
CA VAL A 358 -1.51 -23.89 -38.78
C VAL A 358 -1.66 -22.44 -38.33
N GLY A 359 -2.91 -22.02 -38.13
CA GLY A 359 -3.29 -20.74 -37.53
C GLY A 359 -4.35 -20.92 -36.44
N VAL A 360 -4.62 -19.86 -35.69
CA VAL A 360 -5.43 -19.91 -34.46
C VAL A 360 -6.36 -18.70 -34.41
N ASN A 361 -7.64 -18.91 -34.08
CA ASN A 361 -8.46 -17.83 -33.52
C ASN A 361 -8.47 -17.95 -31.98
N PRO A 362 -7.69 -17.11 -31.25
CA PRO A 362 -7.65 -17.14 -29.79
C PRO A 362 -8.94 -16.63 -29.12
N ALA A 363 -9.86 -16.00 -29.87
CA ALA A 363 -11.14 -15.52 -29.35
C ALA A 363 -12.24 -16.59 -29.37
N THR A 364 -12.17 -17.57 -30.28
CA THR A 364 -13.15 -18.67 -30.40
C THR A 364 -12.58 -20.04 -30.03
N ASP A 365 -11.28 -20.12 -29.72
CA ASP A 365 -10.55 -21.36 -29.41
C ASP A 365 -10.64 -22.39 -30.55
N PHE A 366 -10.42 -21.93 -31.78
CA PHE A 366 -10.30 -22.76 -32.97
C PHE A 366 -8.91 -22.71 -33.58
N PHE A 367 -8.39 -23.88 -33.92
CA PHE A 367 -7.21 -24.10 -34.73
C PHE A 367 -7.63 -24.41 -36.17
N TYR A 368 -6.94 -23.83 -37.14
CA TYR A 368 -7.18 -24.04 -38.57
C TYR A 368 -5.89 -24.55 -39.20
N VAL A 369 -5.95 -25.72 -39.85
CA VAL A 369 -4.78 -26.38 -40.45
C VAL A 369 -5.02 -26.65 -41.92
N THR A 370 -4.11 -26.25 -42.81
CA THR A 370 -4.21 -26.61 -44.23
C THR A 370 -3.81 -28.05 -44.47
N ASP A 371 -4.57 -28.79 -45.27
CA ASP A 371 -4.13 -30.04 -45.91
C ASP A 371 -3.97 -29.84 -47.42
N VAL A 372 -2.74 -30.05 -47.89
CA VAL A 372 -2.33 -29.95 -49.29
C VAL A 372 -2.95 -31.05 -50.16
N ASN A 373 -3.22 -32.23 -49.61
CA ASN A 373 -3.61 -33.42 -50.37
C ASN A 373 -5.13 -33.53 -50.58
N ALA A 374 -5.96 -33.36 -49.55
CA ALA A 374 -7.42 -33.26 -49.69
C ALA A 374 -7.87 -31.90 -50.25
N ASN A 375 -6.97 -30.91 -50.32
CA ASN A 375 -7.28 -29.53 -50.74
C ASN A 375 -8.32 -28.89 -49.81
N ALA A 376 -8.05 -28.96 -48.51
CA ALA A 376 -8.97 -28.60 -47.44
C ALA A 376 -8.29 -27.77 -46.34
N VAL A 377 -9.10 -27.17 -45.48
CA VAL A 377 -8.70 -26.73 -44.14
C VAL A 377 -9.45 -27.55 -43.09
N THR A 378 -8.72 -28.14 -42.18
CA THR A 378 -9.26 -28.80 -40.99
C THR A 378 -9.40 -27.76 -39.88
N ALA A 379 -10.64 -27.41 -39.54
CA ALA A 379 -10.96 -26.62 -38.35
C ALA A 379 -11.11 -27.55 -37.14
N ILE A 380 -10.47 -27.22 -36.03
CA ILE A 380 -10.44 -28.01 -34.79
C ILE A 380 -10.76 -27.08 -33.62
N ASN A 381 -11.80 -27.37 -32.86
CA ASN A 381 -12.11 -26.66 -31.62
C ASN A 381 -11.21 -27.18 -30.49
N GLY A 382 -10.44 -26.33 -29.81
CA GLY A 382 -9.51 -26.74 -28.73
C GLY A 382 -10.23 -27.42 -27.58
N ALA A 383 -11.14 -26.68 -26.93
CA ALA A 383 -11.92 -27.12 -25.77
C ALA A 383 -12.68 -28.46 -25.92
N THR A 384 -13.07 -28.87 -27.14
CA THR A 384 -13.81 -30.13 -27.39
C THR A 384 -13.07 -31.15 -28.27
N ASN A 385 -12.00 -30.75 -28.94
CA ASN A 385 -11.34 -31.50 -30.03
C ASN A 385 -12.27 -31.82 -31.22
N GLY A 386 -13.43 -31.15 -31.33
CA GLY A 386 -14.37 -31.31 -32.43
C GLY A 386 -13.81 -30.81 -33.76
N VAL A 387 -14.00 -31.57 -34.84
CA VAL A 387 -13.35 -31.35 -36.15
C VAL A 387 -14.37 -30.98 -37.23
N THR A 388 -13.99 -30.13 -38.17
CA THR A 388 -14.75 -29.85 -39.40
C THR A 388 -13.80 -29.64 -40.58
N ASN A 389 -13.95 -30.45 -41.63
CA ASN A 389 -13.14 -30.34 -42.85
C ASN A 389 -13.83 -29.41 -43.85
N ILE A 390 -13.14 -28.36 -44.27
CA ILE A 390 -13.64 -27.27 -45.12
C ILE A 390 -12.91 -27.35 -46.47
N PRO A 391 -13.58 -27.72 -47.58
CA PRO A 391 -12.95 -27.73 -48.91
C PRO A 391 -12.51 -26.32 -49.34
N VAL A 392 -11.29 -26.19 -49.89
CA VAL A 392 -10.72 -24.92 -50.36
C VAL A 392 -10.17 -25.04 -51.79
N GLY A 393 -9.31 -24.11 -52.22
CA GLY A 393 -8.61 -24.20 -53.50
C GLY A 393 -7.51 -25.28 -53.49
N THR A 394 -6.88 -25.50 -54.65
CA THR A 394 -5.90 -26.59 -54.79
C THR A 394 -4.51 -26.22 -54.25
N SER A 395 -3.92 -27.13 -53.46
CA SER A 395 -2.66 -26.93 -52.73
C SER A 395 -2.67 -25.70 -51.79
N PRO A 396 -3.47 -25.71 -50.70
CA PRO A 396 -3.47 -24.66 -49.68
C PRO A 396 -2.14 -24.65 -48.90
N GLY A 397 -1.29 -23.65 -49.18
CA GLY A 397 0.08 -23.59 -48.64
C GLY A 397 0.23 -22.74 -47.38
N ALA A 398 -0.63 -21.74 -47.17
CA ALA A 398 -0.58 -20.85 -46.01
C ALA A 398 -1.97 -20.31 -45.68
N LEU A 399 -2.20 -19.92 -44.42
CA LEU A 399 -3.42 -19.22 -44.02
C LEU A 399 -3.16 -18.11 -42.99
N ALA A 400 -4.08 -17.15 -42.94
CA ALA A 400 -4.16 -16.08 -41.94
C ALA A 400 -5.55 -16.09 -41.29
N VAL A 401 -5.63 -15.69 -40.01
CA VAL A 401 -6.85 -15.70 -39.21
C VAL A 401 -7.06 -14.33 -38.60
N ASN A 402 -8.21 -13.70 -38.87
CA ASN A 402 -8.64 -12.46 -38.24
C ASN A 402 -9.45 -12.78 -36.97
N PRO A 403 -8.93 -12.54 -35.75
CA PRO A 403 -9.66 -12.84 -34.51
C PRO A 403 -10.79 -11.85 -34.22
N ALA A 404 -10.78 -10.66 -34.84
CA ALA A 404 -11.76 -9.60 -34.62
C ALA A 404 -12.99 -9.72 -35.54
N THR A 405 -12.87 -10.41 -36.68
CA THR A 405 -13.98 -10.70 -37.61
C THR A 405 -14.31 -12.19 -37.72
N ASP A 406 -13.60 -13.06 -36.98
CA ASP A 406 -13.69 -14.53 -37.04
C ASP A 406 -13.69 -15.07 -38.49
N THR A 407 -12.74 -14.57 -39.28
CA THR A 407 -12.62 -14.86 -40.71
C THR A 407 -11.22 -15.37 -41.04
N ILE A 408 -11.14 -16.43 -41.84
CA ILE A 408 -9.91 -17.14 -42.17
C ILE A 408 -9.65 -17.06 -43.67
N TYR A 409 -8.42 -16.71 -44.05
CA TYR A 409 -7.99 -16.48 -45.43
C TYR A 409 -6.91 -17.51 -45.79
N VAL A 410 -7.16 -18.33 -46.82
CA VAL A 410 -6.34 -19.49 -47.18
C VAL A 410 -5.73 -19.30 -48.57
N ALA A 411 -4.41 -19.24 -48.67
CA ALA A 411 -3.67 -19.08 -49.92
C ALA A 411 -3.48 -20.43 -50.64
N ASN A 412 -4.07 -20.57 -51.83
CA ASN A 412 -4.08 -21.82 -52.59
C ASN A 412 -3.14 -21.70 -53.80
N GLN A 413 -2.00 -22.39 -53.73
CA GLN A 413 -0.88 -22.21 -54.65
C GLN A 413 -1.25 -22.52 -56.10
N ASN A 414 -1.95 -23.63 -56.34
CA ASN A 414 -2.18 -24.13 -57.70
C ASN A 414 -3.44 -23.53 -58.34
N SER A 415 -4.44 -23.11 -57.55
CA SER A 415 -5.65 -22.45 -58.05
C SER A 415 -5.56 -20.92 -58.10
N ASN A 416 -4.41 -20.34 -57.74
CA ASN A 416 -4.10 -18.89 -57.87
C ASN A 416 -5.14 -17.98 -57.19
N ASN A 417 -5.70 -18.42 -56.06
CA ASN A 417 -6.79 -17.76 -55.36
C ASN A 417 -6.64 -17.85 -53.84
N VAL A 418 -7.28 -16.92 -53.12
CA VAL A 418 -7.50 -17.00 -51.67
C VAL A 418 -8.92 -17.48 -51.42
N THR A 419 -9.08 -18.49 -50.57
CA THR A 419 -10.39 -18.93 -50.08
C THR A 419 -10.68 -18.21 -48.77
N VAL A 420 -11.88 -17.66 -48.61
CA VAL A 420 -12.33 -16.96 -47.40
C VAL A 420 -13.33 -17.85 -46.69
N ILE A 421 -13.12 -18.09 -45.40
CA ILE A 421 -13.91 -18.96 -44.54
C ILE A 421 -14.48 -18.12 -43.40
N ASN A 422 -15.77 -18.28 -43.11
CA ASN A 422 -16.42 -17.77 -41.90
C ASN A 422 -16.18 -18.78 -40.77
N GLY A 423 -15.49 -18.38 -39.71
CA GLY A 423 -15.16 -19.24 -38.56
C GLY A 423 -16.37 -19.63 -37.73
N ALA A 424 -17.31 -18.70 -37.53
CA ALA A 424 -18.52 -18.94 -36.74
C ALA A 424 -19.46 -20.00 -37.36
N THR A 425 -19.35 -20.24 -38.68
CA THR A 425 -20.07 -21.33 -39.36
C THR A 425 -19.18 -22.46 -39.87
N ASN A 426 -17.85 -22.30 -39.84
CA ASN A 426 -16.85 -23.18 -40.48
C ASN A 426 -17.18 -23.50 -41.95
N THR A 427 -17.54 -22.47 -42.74
CA THR A 427 -17.87 -22.62 -44.17
C THR A 427 -17.20 -21.56 -45.04
N VAL A 428 -16.86 -21.92 -46.28
CA VAL A 428 -16.41 -20.96 -47.30
C VAL A 428 -17.48 -19.88 -47.52
N SER A 429 -17.08 -18.62 -47.40
CA SER A 429 -17.92 -17.43 -47.63
C SER A 429 -17.60 -16.73 -48.96
N ALA A 430 -16.35 -16.81 -49.43
CA ALA A 430 -15.93 -16.27 -50.73
C ALA A 430 -14.68 -16.98 -51.29
N THR A 431 -14.38 -16.73 -52.57
CA THR A 431 -13.11 -17.12 -53.20
C THR A 431 -12.60 -15.95 -54.04
N VAL A 432 -11.43 -15.43 -53.71
CA VAL A 432 -10.82 -14.23 -54.30
C VAL A 432 -9.75 -14.66 -55.29
N ALA A 433 -9.98 -14.47 -56.59
CA ALA A 433 -8.98 -14.73 -57.62
C ALA A 433 -7.90 -13.64 -57.60
N LEU A 434 -6.62 -14.03 -57.64
CA LEU A 434 -5.50 -13.08 -57.54
C LEU A 434 -5.04 -12.52 -58.90
N GLY A 435 -5.53 -13.09 -60.01
CA GLY A 435 -5.22 -12.65 -61.37
C GLY A 435 -5.15 -13.80 -62.37
N ALA A 436 -4.20 -13.72 -63.30
CA ALA A 436 -3.97 -14.74 -64.32
C ALA A 436 -3.29 -16.01 -63.76
N ASN A 437 -3.28 -17.09 -64.56
CA ASN A 437 -2.62 -18.34 -64.20
C ASN A 437 -1.11 -18.15 -63.97
N GLY A 438 -0.57 -18.72 -62.90
CA GLY A 438 0.88 -18.71 -62.61
C GLY A 438 1.34 -17.61 -61.64
N ILE A 439 0.47 -17.19 -60.72
CA ILE A 439 0.78 -16.21 -59.67
C ILE A 439 1.40 -16.88 -58.42
N LYS A 440 0.98 -18.13 -58.11
CA LYS A 440 1.46 -18.96 -56.98
C LYS A 440 1.56 -18.18 -55.64
N PRO A 441 0.44 -17.91 -54.95
CA PRO A 441 0.47 -17.31 -53.61
C PRO A 441 1.08 -18.29 -52.61
N VAL A 442 2.20 -17.92 -51.96
CA VAL A 442 2.97 -18.82 -51.06
C VAL A 442 2.87 -18.44 -49.59
N ALA A 443 2.70 -17.15 -49.27
CA ALA A 443 2.58 -16.68 -47.89
C ALA A 443 1.50 -15.60 -47.79
N ILE A 444 0.87 -15.50 -46.62
CA ILE A 444 -0.26 -14.60 -46.37
C ILE A 444 -0.18 -14.06 -44.94
N ALA A 445 -0.45 -12.77 -44.76
CA ALA A 445 -0.47 -12.09 -43.46
C ALA A 445 -1.54 -11.00 -43.45
N GLU A 446 -1.86 -10.46 -42.28
CA GLU A 446 -2.99 -9.55 -42.08
C GLU A 446 -2.61 -8.35 -41.21
N ASN A 447 -3.17 -7.17 -41.51
CA ASN A 447 -3.32 -6.11 -40.52
C ASN A 447 -4.74 -6.14 -39.92
N VAL A 448 -4.88 -6.73 -38.73
CA VAL A 448 -6.15 -6.84 -37.97
C VAL A 448 -6.78 -5.48 -37.62
N LEU A 449 -6.01 -4.39 -37.64
CA LEU A 449 -6.53 -3.03 -37.34
C LEU A 449 -7.11 -2.33 -38.58
N THR A 450 -6.62 -2.64 -39.79
CA THR A 450 -7.12 -2.06 -41.04
C THR A 450 -7.97 -3.04 -41.86
N ASN A 451 -8.12 -4.28 -41.38
CA ASN A 451 -8.78 -5.40 -42.09
C ASN A 451 -8.25 -5.59 -43.52
N LYS A 452 -6.93 -5.47 -43.70
CA LYS A 452 -6.23 -5.69 -44.97
C LYS A 452 -5.41 -6.97 -44.89
N ILE A 453 -5.57 -7.83 -45.90
CA ILE A 453 -4.87 -9.10 -46.03
C ILE A 453 -3.83 -8.94 -47.15
N TYR A 454 -2.61 -9.41 -46.93
CA TYR A 454 -1.48 -9.25 -47.84
C TYR A 454 -0.94 -10.62 -48.24
N VAL A 455 -0.92 -10.90 -49.55
CA VAL A 455 -0.57 -12.20 -50.13
C VAL A 455 0.70 -12.05 -50.95
N ALA A 456 1.76 -12.80 -50.61
CA ALA A 456 3.02 -12.83 -51.35
C ALA A 456 2.96 -13.86 -52.49
N ASN A 457 3.21 -13.41 -53.72
CA ASN A 457 3.04 -14.19 -54.94
C ASN A 457 4.40 -14.52 -55.58
N ALA A 458 4.89 -15.73 -55.35
CA ALA A 458 6.27 -16.12 -55.67
C ALA A 458 6.62 -15.96 -57.16
N THR A 459 5.82 -16.56 -58.06
CA THR A 459 6.16 -16.66 -59.49
C THR A 459 5.83 -15.42 -60.30
N SER A 460 5.07 -14.46 -59.73
CA SER A 460 4.75 -13.18 -60.38
C SER A 460 5.55 -12.00 -59.85
N ASN A 461 6.33 -12.17 -58.77
CA ASN A 461 7.08 -11.09 -58.11
C ASN A 461 6.17 -9.93 -57.63
N THR A 462 5.01 -10.28 -57.05
CA THR A 462 4.01 -9.30 -56.58
C THR A 462 3.52 -9.58 -55.16
N VAL A 463 2.87 -8.58 -54.57
CA VAL A 463 2.04 -8.72 -53.37
C VAL A 463 0.62 -8.27 -53.71
N THR A 464 -0.38 -9.09 -53.42
CA THR A 464 -1.79 -8.71 -53.56
C THR A 464 -2.37 -8.35 -52.20
N ILE A 465 -2.87 -7.13 -52.09
CA ILE A 465 -3.68 -6.66 -50.96
C ILE A 465 -5.13 -7.01 -51.25
N ILE A 466 -5.81 -7.63 -50.28
CA ILE A 466 -7.26 -7.87 -50.29
C ILE A 466 -7.86 -7.01 -49.17
N ASP A 467 -8.87 -6.21 -49.51
CA ASP A 467 -9.72 -5.52 -48.54
C ASP A 467 -10.70 -6.53 -47.91
N GLY A 468 -10.57 -6.79 -46.60
CA GLY A 468 -11.34 -7.82 -45.89
C GLY A 468 -12.81 -7.46 -45.63
N ALA A 469 -13.28 -6.28 -46.04
CA ALA A 469 -14.69 -5.88 -45.94
C ALA A 469 -15.44 -6.06 -47.28
N THR A 470 -14.72 -5.97 -48.40
CA THR A 470 -15.28 -6.00 -49.76
C THR A 470 -14.76 -7.15 -50.64
N ASN A 471 -13.69 -7.83 -50.21
CA ASN A 471 -12.87 -8.74 -51.00
C ASN A 471 -12.23 -8.10 -52.26
N GLY A 472 -12.13 -6.77 -52.31
CA GLY A 472 -11.50 -6.04 -53.42
C GLY A 472 -9.97 -6.19 -53.40
N THR A 473 -9.36 -6.39 -54.58
CA THR A 473 -7.92 -6.66 -54.73
C THR A 473 -7.12 -5.46 -55.26
N THR A 474 -5.93 -5.21 -54.72
CA THR A 474 -4.91 -4.30 -55.28
C THR A 474 -3.57 -5.02 -55.35
N THR A 475 -2.90 -5.04 -56.50
CA THR A 475 -1.61 -5.74 -56.68
C THR A 475 -0.46 -4.74 -56.79
N LEU A 476 0.61 -4.98 -56.03
CA LEU A 476 1.84 -4.20 -55.98
C LEU A 476 3.04 -5.04 -56.42
N SER A 477 4.08 -4.40 -56.94
CA SER A 477 5.36 -5.06 -57.24
C SER A 477 6.14 -5.40 -55.97
N ALA A 478 6.81 -6.54 -55.97
CA ALA A 478 7.77 -6.95 -54.94
C ALA A 478 9.16 -7.15 -55.57
N GLY A 479 10.10 -7.73 -54.81
CA GLY A 479 11.35 -8.24 -55.38
C GLY A 479 11.17 -9.64 -56.00
N THR A 480 12.27 -10.22 -56.51
CA THR A 480 12.24 -11.53 -57.16
C THR A 480 12.03 -12.69 -56.18
N GLU A 481 11.02 -13.51 -56.46
CA GLU A 481 10.53 -14.64 -55.67
C GLU A 481 10.19 -14.30 -54.21
N PRO A 482 9.06 -13.61 -53.97
CA PRO A 482 8.52 -13.38 -52.63
C PRO A 482 8.24 -14.70 -51.89
N SER A 483 8.87 -14.89 -50.72
CA SER A 483 8.88 -16.16 -49.97
C SER A 483 8.07 -16.12 -48.67
N ALA A 484 8.19 -15.04 -47.89
CA ALA A 484 7.49 -14.86 -46.62
C ALA A 484 7.05 -13.41 -46.40
N ILE A 485 6.00 -13.21 -45.60
CA ILE A 485 5.40 -11.90 -45.34
C ILE A 485 5.02 -11.71 -43.86
N ALA A 486 5.27 -10.53 -43.32
CA ALA A 486 4.91 -10.15 -41.95
C ALA A 486 4.42 -8.69 -41.89
N VAL A 487 3.60 -8.37 -40.89
CA VAL A 487 2.94 -7.06 -40.73
C VAL A 487 3.28 -6.45 -39.37
N ASN A 488 3.76 -5.21 -39.35
CA ASN A 488 3.78 -4.38 -38.16
C ASN A 488 2.43 -3.63 -38.04
N VAL A 489 1.47 -4.22 -37.32
CA VAL A 489 0.14 -3.63 -37.13
C VAL A 489 0.17 -2.25 -36.46
N VAL A 490 1.20 -1.96 -35.65
CA VAL A 490 1.35 -0.68 -34.93
C VAL A 490 1.80 0.46 -35.84
N THR A 491 2.52 0.16 -36.93
CA THR A 491 3.00 1.18 -37.89
C THR A 491 2.36 1.10 -39.28
N ASP A 492 1.41 0.18 -39.47
CA ASP A 492 0.81 -0.18 -40.78
C ASP A 492 1.87 -0.40 -41.87
N LYS A 493 2.95 -1.12 -41.53
CA LYS A 493 4.03 -1.49 -42.48
C LYS A 493 4.09 -2.99 -42.67
N ILE A 494 4.35 -3.41 -43.91
CA ILE A 494 4.34 -4.81 -44.33
C ILE A 494 5.71 -5.14 -44.92
N TYR A 495 6.25 -6.31 -44.56
CA TYR A 495 7.64 -6.69 -44.79
C TYR A 495 7.67 -8.05 -45.48
N VAL A 496 8.26 -8.10 -46.68
CA VAL A 496 8.18 -9.27 -47.58
C VAL A 496 9.58 -9.71 -47.99
N ALA A 497 9.98 -10.92 -47.63
CA ALA A 497 11.25 -11.50 -48.05
C ALA A 497 11.19 -11.90 -49.53
N ASN A 498 12.23 -11.58 -50.29
CA ASN A 498 12.37 -11.94 -51.71
C ASN A 498 13.60 -12.84 -51.88
N GLU A 499 13.38 -14.14 -52.01
CA GLU A 499 14.41 -15.18 -51.82
C GLU A 499 15.53 -15.09 -52.87
N LEU A 500 15.19 -14.93 -54.15
CA LEU A 500 16.19 -14.86 -55.22
C LEU A 500 16.88 -13.49 -55.30
N GLN A 501 16.21 -12.41 -54.89
CA GLN A 501 16.80 -11.07 -54.95
C GLN A 501 17.67 -10.73 -53.73
N ASN A 502 17.55 -11.46 -52.62
CA ASN A 502 18.26 -11.19 -51.35
C ASN A 502 17.91 -9.78 -50.81
N THR A 503 16.61 -9.49 -50.80
CA THR A 503 16.06 -8.20 -50.34
C THR A 503 14.77 -8.38 -49.57
N LEU A 504 14.45 -7.38 -48.74
CA LEU A 504 13.17 -7.21 -48.08
C LEU A 504 12.40 -6.08 -48.77
N THR A 505 11.19 -6.35 -49.27
CA THR A 505 10.25 -5.31 -49.71
C THR A 505 9.51 -4.78 -48.49
N ILE A 506 9.58 -3.48 -48.26
CA ILE A 506 8.81 -2.77 -47.25
C ILE A 506 7.68 -2.04 -47.97
N ILE A 507 6.44 -2.31 -47.57
CA ILE A 507 5.23 -1.66 -48.09
C ILE A 507 4.67 -0.78 -46.98
N ASP A 508 4.40 0.48 -47.30
CA ASP A 508 3.66 1.41 -46.46
C ASP A 508 2.15 1.18 -46.67
N GLY A 509 1.43 0.70 -45.66
CA GLY A 509 0.03 0.25 -45.78
C GLY A 509 -0.98 1.38 -45.98
N ALA A 510 -0.62 2.62 -45.62
CA ALA A 510 -1.44 3.81 -45.82
C ALA A 510 -1.36 4.34 -47.26
N THR A 511 -0.16 4.28 -47.88
CA THR A 511 0.11 4.86 -49.22
C THR A 511 0.35 3.83 -50.32
N ASN A 512 0.47 2.55 -49.98
CA ASN A 512 0.87 1.43 -50.86
C ASN A 512 2.26 1.61 -51.52
N ASN A 513 3.11 2.52 -51.03
CA ASN A 513 4.46 2.72 -51.56
C ASN A 513 5.39 1.57 -51.16
N THR A 514 6.22 1.12 -52.11
CA THR A 514 7.15 -0.01 -51.96
C THR A 514 8.61 0.43 -51.94
N THR A 515 9.38 0.01 -50.94
CA THR A 515 10.84 0.24 -50.82
C THR A 515 11.58 -1.09 -50.73
N LEU A 516 12.79 -1.19 -51.26
CA LEU A 516 13.64 -2.38 -51.14
C LEU A 516 14.83 -2.11 -50.19
N VAL A 517 15.08 -3.04 -49.28
CA VAL A 517 16.25 -3.07 -48.37
C VAL A 517 17.02 -4.37 -48.60
N GLY A 518 18.36 -4.33 -48.56
CA GLY A 518 19.20 -5.52 -48.73
C GLY A 518 19.18 -6.45 -47.50
N THR A 519 19.18 -7.76 -47.74
CA THR A 519 19.30 -8.81 -46.71
C THR A 519 20.56 -9.67 -46.92
N GLY A 520 20.74 -10.70 -46.10
CA GLY A 520 21.65 -11.80 -46.44
C GLY A 520 21.07 -12.73 -47.51
N PRO A 521 21.83 -13.76 -47.92
CA PRO A 521 21.43 -14.71 -48.96
C PRO A 521 20.19 -15.56 -48.64
N SER A 522 19.26 -15.66 -49.61
CA SER A 522 18.02 -16.45 -49.54
C SER A 522 17.17 -16.16 -48.29
N PRO A 523 16.58 -14.96 -48.15
CA PRO A 523 15.66 -14.66 -47.07
C PRO A 523 14.38 -15.52 -47.17
N ARG A 524 14.06 -16.28 -46.10
CA ARG A 524 12.95 -17.26 -46.08
C ARG A 524 11.89 -17.07 -45.01
N ALA A 525 12.19 -16.35 -43.94
CA ALA A 525 11.19 -15.98 -42.92
C ALA A 525 11.39 -14.53 -42.49
N VAL A 526 10.29 -13.87 -42.10
CA VAL A 526 10.28 -12.50 -41.57
C VAL A 526 9.47 -12.50 -40.28
N ALA A 527 10.00 -11.89 -39.22
CA ALA A 527 9.28 -11.64 -37.98
C ALA A 527 9.47 -10.20 -37.53
N VAL A 528 8.47 -9.63 -36.86
CA VAL A 528 8.44 -8.22 -36.44
C VAL A 528 8.30 -8.15 -34.92
N ASN A 529 9.16 -7.37 -34.26
CA ASN A 529 8.88 -6.85 -32.93
C ASN A 529 8.20 -5.49 -33.10
N SER A 530 6.89 -5.44 -32.83
CA SER A 530 6.05 -4.26 -32.99
C SER A 530 6.37 -3.18 -31.96
N PHE A 531 6.78 -3.58 -30.75
CA PHE A 531 7.14 -2.68 -29.64
C PHE A 531 8.47 -1.95 -29.89
N THR A 532 9.49 -2.64 -30.41
CA THR A 532 10.80 -2.03 -30.73
C THR A 532 10.92 -1.55 -32.19
N ASN A 533 9.91 -1.81 -33.01
CA ASN A 533 9.90 -1.57 -34.46
C ASN A 533 11.14 -2.15 -35.18
N LYS A 534 11.54 -3.36 -34.77
CA LYS A 534 12.64 -4.13 -35.38
C LYS A 534 12.08 -5.30 -36.17
N ILE A 535 12.68 -5.57 -37.32
CA ILE A 535 12.25 -6.62 -38.25
C ILE A 535 13.41 -7.58 -38.47
N TYR A 536 13.19 -8.87 -38.25
CA TYR A 536 14.19 -9.92 -38.28
C TYR A 536 13.91 -10.83 -39.49
N VAL A 537 14.92 -11.10 -40.29
CA VAL A 537 14.81 -11.86 -41.56
C VAL A 537 15.80 -13.02 -41.56
N ALA A 538 15.32 -14.24 -41.77
CA ALA A 538 16.14 -15.45 -41.76
C ALA A 538 16.79 -15.70 -43.14
N ASN A 539 18.12 -15.56 -43.23
CA ASN A 539 18.88 -15.74 -44.46
C ASN A 539 19.38 -17.19 -44.56
N TYR A 540 18.55 -18.05 -45.14
CA TYR A 540 18.73 -19.51 -45.16
C TYR A 540 20.10 -19.94 -45.73
N SER A 541 20.49 -19.39 -46.88
CA SER A 541 21.77 -19.69 -47.53
C SER A 541 22.96 -18.95 -46.91
N GLY A 542 22.73 -18.12 -45.90
CA GLY A 542 23.70 -17.16 -45.36
C GLY A 542 24.05 -17.32 -43.89
N ALA A 543 23.53 -18.35 -43.19
CA ALA A 543 23.76 -18.61 -41.76
C ALA A 543 23.67 -17.34 -40.88
N SER A 544 22.68 -16.49 -41.15
CA SER A 544 22.57 -15.15 -40.55
C SER A 544 21.14 -14.64 -40.49
N ILE A 545 20.89 -13.72 -39.57
CA ILE A 545 19.65 -12.94 -39.49
C ILE A 545 19.94 -11.50 -39.92
N THR A 546 19.17 -10.96 -40.87
CA THR A 546 19.18 -9.51 -41.12
C THR A 546 18.18 -8.85 -40.18
N VAL A 547 18.64 -7.90 -39.37
CA VAL A 547 17.81 -7.02 -38.55
C VAL A 547 17.67 -5.68 -39.28
N VAL A 548 16.44 -5.30 -39.61
CA VAL A 548 16.10 -4.01 -40.20
C VAL A 548 15.44 -3.12 -39.15
N ASP A 549 15.88 -1.86 -39.09
CA ASP A 549 15.25 -0.82 -38.28
C ASP A 549 14.02 -0.24 -39.02
N GLY A 550 12.82 -0.37 -38.44
CA GLY A 550 11.57 0.05 -39.07
C GLY A 550 11.35 1.58 -39.14
N VAL A 551 12.23 2.37 -38.51
CA VAL A 551 12.22 3.84 -38.55
C VAL A 551 13.18 4.34 -39.64
N THR A 552 14.43 3.84 -39.66
CA THR A 552 15.49 4.33 -40.56
C THR A 552 15.69 3.50 -41.83
N GLY A 553 15.15 2.28 -41.88
CA GLY A 553 15.39 1.32 -42.97
C GLY A 553 16.80 0.71 -42.97
N SER A 554 17.64 1.00 -41.97
CA SER A 554 19.02 0.48 -41.89
C SER A 554 19.04 -1.00 -41.52
N SER A 555 19.91 -1.78 -42.18
CA SER A 555 20.05 -3.23 -41.97
C SER A 555 21.39 -3.64 -41.34
N LEU A 556 21.36 -4.65 -40.47
CA LEU A 556 22.51 -5.29 -39.83
C LEU A 556 22.40 -6.81 -39.97
N ASN A 557 23.46 -7.50 -40.39
CA ASN A 557 23.49 -8.97 -40.39
C ASN A 557 24.15 -9.49 -39.10
N ILE A 558 23.43 -10.35 -38.37
CA ILE A 558 23.90 -11.09 -37.19
C ILE A 558 24.20 -12.54 -37.64
N PRO A 559 25.39 -13.09 -37.39
CA PRO A 559 25.66 -14.51 -37.65
C PRO A 559 24.87 -15.41 -36.67
N VAL A 560 24.28 -16.47 -37.20
CA VAL A 560 23.66 -17.57 -36.43
C VAL A 560 24.22 -18.90 -36.96
N GLU A 561 23.53 -20.02 -36.70
CA GLU A 561 23.96 -21.32 -37.20
C GLU A 561 23.38 -21.64 -38.60
N ASN A 562 23.54 -22.88 -39.07
CA ASN A 562 23.33 -23.23 -40.47
C ASN A 562 21.84 -23.35 -40.84
N GLN A 563 21.47 -22.77 -42.00
CA GLN A 563 20.11 -22.79 -42.57
C GLN A 563 19.01 -22.29 -41.60
N PRO A 564 19.07 -21.01 -41.16
CA PRO A 564 17.97 -20.41 -40.40
C PRO A 564 16.72 -20.35 -41.27
N VAL A 565 15.62 -20.98 -40.81
CA VAL A 565 14.40 -21.19 -41.60
C VAL A 565 13.16 -20.52 -41.02
N ALA A 566 13.04 -20.42 -39.68
CA ALA A 566 11.88 -19.85 -39.01
C ALA A 566 12.28 -18.98 -37.80
N LEU A 567 11.39 -18.06 -37.41
CA LEU A 567 11.62 -17.03 -36.40
C LEU A 567 10.42 -16.87 -35.46
N ALA A 568 10.68 -16.82 -34.15
CA ALA A 568 9.72 -16.41 -33.13
C ALA A 568 10.30 -15.28 -32.28
N ILE A 569 9.44 -14.38 -31.79
CA ILE A 569 9.85 -13.19 -31.02
C ILE A 569 9.12 -13.17 -29.69
N ASP A 570 9.86 -12.93 -28.61
CA ASP A 570 9.31 -12.39 -27.38
C ASP A 570 9.46 -10.87 -27.38
N GLU A 571 8.36 -10.17 -27.60
CA GLU A 571 8.34 -8.70 -27.55
C GLU A 571 8.55 -8.16 -26.12
N THR A 572 8.29 -8.97 -25.10
CA THR A 572 8.33 -8.60 -23.68
C THR A 572 9.76 -8.52 -23.15
N SER A 573 10.57 -9.56 -23.38
CA SER A 573 12.01 -9.56 -23.06
C SER A 573 12.88 -9.19 -24.26
N ASN A 574 12.29 -8.77 -25.39
CA ASN A 574 12.98 -8.40 -26.64
C ASN A 574 13.97 -9.48 -27.14
N LYS A 575 13.58 -10.76 -27.06
CA LYS A 575 14.37 -11.90 -27.57
C LYS A 575 13.84 -12.39 -28.92
N VAL A 576 14.74 -12.89 -29.76
CA VAL A 576 14.39 -13.55 -31.03
C VAL A 576 14.97 -14.96 -31.04
N TYR A 577 14.12 -15.93 -31.34
CA TYR A 577 14.44 -17.35 -31.39
C TYR A 577 14.45 -17.81 -32.85
N VAL A 578 15.55 -18.42 -33.26
CA VAL A 578 15.87 -18.73 -34.66
C VAL A 578 15.99 -20.24 -34.84
N ALA A 579 15.11 -20.86 -35.62
CA ALA A 579 15.22 -22.28 -35.97
C ALA A 579 16.27 -22.49 -37.08
N ASN A 580 17.36 -23.20 -36.78
CA ASN A 580 18.46 -23.49 -37.70
C ASN A 580 18.34 -24.94 -38.21
N GLN A 581 17.68 -25.12 -39.35
CA GLN A 581 17.32 -26.42 -39.90
C GLN A 581 18.56 -27.31 -40.15
N GLY A 582 19.63 -26.72 -40.67
CA GLY A 582 20.87 -27.40 -41.06
C GLY A 582 21.87 -27.60 -39.93
N SER A 583 21.54 -27.16 -38.71
CA SER A 583 22.32 -27.38 -37.48
C SER A 583 21.58 -28.19 -36.41
N ASN A 584 20.28 -28.49 -36.61
CA ASN A 584 19.41 -29.07 -35.57
C ASN A 584 19.42 -28.26 -34.27
N SER A 585 19.35 -26.93 -34.38
CA SER A 585 19.48 -26.02 -33.24
C SER A 585 18.52 -24.83 -33.28
N VAL A 586 18.36 -24.17 -32.13
CA VAL A 586 17.75 -22.84 -32.01
C VAL A 586 18.71 -21.84 -31.39
N SER A 587 19.07 -20.81 -32.14
CA SER A 587 19.85 -19.67 -31.64
C SER A 587 18.92 -18.63 -31.01
N VAL A 588 19.36 -17.99 -29.92
CA VAL A 588 18.62 -16.93 -29.22
C VAL A 588 19.38 -15.62 -29.29
N ILE A 589 18.81 -14.65 -29.99
CA ILE A 589 19.34 -13.29 -30.12
C ILE A 589 18.69 -12.39 -29.06
N ASP A 590 19.50 -11.62 -28.34
CA ASP A 590 19.01 -10.44 -27.60
C ASP A 590 18.83 -9.28 -28.59
N GLY A 591 17.61 -8.80 -28.76
CA GLY A 591 17.27 -7.70 -29.66
C GLY A 591 17.76 -6.32 -29.18
N ALA A 592 18.24 -6.18 -27.94
CA ALA A 592 18.85 -4.94 -27.46
C ALA A 592 20.30 -4.81 -27.92
N SER A 593 21.14 -5.81 -27.65
CA SER A 593 22.55 -5.85 -28.09
C SER A 593 22.74 -6.36 -29.52
N ASN A 594 21.72 -7.00 -30.11
CA ASN A 594 21.77 -7.67 -31.42
C ASN A 594 22.88 -8.74 -31.48
N GLN A 595 23.05 -9.49 -30.39
CA GLN A 595 24.00 -10.60 -30.25
C GLN A 595 23.29 -11.92 -29.99
N VAL A 596 23.87 -13.04 -30.45
CA VAL A 596 23.46 -14.38 -30.02
C VAL A 596 23.93 -14.59 -28.57
N THR A 597 22.99 -14.94 -27.70
CA THR A 597 23.18 -15.10 -26.24
C THR A 597 23.13 -16.55 -25.77
N ALA A 598 22.46 -17.41 -26.53
CA ALA A 598 22.40 -18.85 -26.31
C ALA A 598 22.18 -19.59 -27.64
N SER A 599 22.49 -20.88 -27.65
CA SER A 599 22.01 -21.82 -28.66
C SER A 599 21.62 -23.13 -28.00
N PHE A 600 20.57 -23.77 -28.50
CA PHE A 600 20.00 -25.00 -27.95
C PHE A 600 19.94 -26.07 -29.04
N THR A 601 20.44 -27.28 -28.79
CA THR A 601 20.17 -28.43 -29.65
C THR A 601 18.69 -28.82 -29.54
N VAL A 602 18.05 -29.05 -30.68
CA VAL A 602 16.64 -29.47 -30.81
C VAL A 602 16.58 -30.77 -31.62
N GLY A 603 15.37 -31.22 -31.99
CA GLY A 603 15.20 -32.36 -32.90
C GLY A 603 15.76 -32.10 -34.31
N THR A 604 15.72 -33.13 -35.12
CA THR A 604 16.30 -33.15 -36.47
C THR A 604 15.48 -32.30 -37.43
N GLY A 605 16.11 -31.33 -38.10
CA GLY A 605 15.48 -30.45 -39.05
C GLY A 605 14.34 -29.61 -38.45
N PRO A 606 14.63 -28.67 -37.52
CA PRO A 606 13.60 -27.75 -37.02
C PRO A 606 13.03 -26.92 -38.18
N ALA A 607 11.73 -27.03 -38.40
CA ALA A 607 10.99 -26.44 -39.53
C ALA A 607 10.25 -25.15 -39.14
N ALA A 608 9.60 -25.16 -37.97
CA ALA A 608 8.83 -24.01 -37.47
C ALA A 608 9.09 -23.76 -35.97
N VAL A 609 8.88 -22.52 -35.54
CA VAL A 609 9.07 -22.10 -34.14
C VAL A 609 8.01 -21.09 -33.71
N ALA A 610 7.47 -21.24 -32.49
CA ALA A 610 6.45 -20.36 -31.92
C ALA A 610 6.70 -20.07 -30.44
N PHE A 611 6.37 -18.86 -29.98
CA PHE A 611 6.58 -18.40 -28.60
C PHE A 611 5.26 -18.22 -27.83
N ASN A 612 5.13 -18.89 -26.68
CA ASN A 612 4.09 -18.61 -25.68
C ASN A 612 4.59 -17.59 -24.64
N GLY A 613 4.13 -16.34 -24.75
CA GLY A 613 4.43 -15.28 -23.79
C GLY A 613 3.73 -15.41 -22.44
N VAL A 614 2.72 -16.28 -22.30
CA VAL A 614 2.05 -16.52 -21.02
C VAL A 614 2.89 -17.41 -20.11
N THR A 615 3.63 -18.36 -20.69
CA THR A 615 4.43 -19.36 -19.97
C THR A 615 5.93 -19.21 -20.18
N ASN A 616 6.35 -18.24 -21.00
CA ASN A 616 7.74 -17.96 -21.40
C ASN A 616 8.44 -19.17 -22.05
N LYS A 617 7.75 -19.83 -22.98
CA LYS A 617 8.21 -21.07 -23.63
C LYS A 617 8.25 -20.93 -25.15
N VAL A 618 9.22 -21.59 -25.76
CA VAL A 618 9.38 -21.65 -27.22
C VAL A 618 9.20 -23.09 -27.67
N TYR A 619 8.31 -23.29 -28.63
CA TYR A 619 7.95 -24.58 -29.21
C TYR A 619 8.55 -24.66 -30.61
N VAL A 620 9.32 -25.71 -30.88
CA VAL A 620 10.10 -25.90 -32.10
C VAL A 620 9.67 -27.21 -32.74
N ALA A 621 9.02 -27.16 -33.90
CA ALA A 621 8.57 -28.35 -34.64
C ALA A 621 9.72 -28.89 -35.50
N ASN A 622 9.96 -30.20 -35.43
CA ASN A 622 11.11 -30.87 -36.04
C ASN A 622 10.69 -31.94 -37.07
N SER A 623 11.43 -32.05 -38.18
CA SER A 623 11.20 -33.02 -39.25
C SER A 623 11.27 -34.49 -38.81
N ASP A 624 11.88 -34.82 -37.66
CA ASP A 624 11.83 -36.16 -37.07
C ASP A 624 10.51 -36.52 -36.37
N GLY A 625 9.52 -35.63 -36.37
CA GLY A 625 8.21 -35.85 -35.72
C GLY A 625 8.20 -35.46 -34.24
N THR A 626 9.22 -34.73 -33.78
CA THR A 626 9.26 -34.18 -32.43
C THR A 626 8.92 -32.69 -32.37
N VAL A 627 8.58 -32.23 -31.17
CA VAL A 627 8.60 -30.82 -30.79
C VAL A 627 9.58 -30.64 -29.64
N THR A 628 10.57 -29.77 -29.81
CA THR A 628 11.42 -29.35 -28.69
C THR A 628 10.82 -28.11 -28.03
N VAL A 629 10.63 -28.17 -26.72
CA VAL A 629 10.13 -27.09 -25.89
C VAL A 629 11.29 -26.51 -25.09
N ILE A 630 11.61 -25.25 -25.34
CA ILE A 630 12.66 -24.49 -24.66
C ILE A 630 12.00 -23.63 -23.58
N ASP A 631 12.39 -23.81 -22.32
CA ASP A 631 12.00 -22.93 -21.23
C ASP A 631 12.87 -21.66 -21.25
N GLY A 632 12.27 -20.51 -21.55
CA GLY A 632 12.95 -19.22 -21.66
C GLY A 632 13.35 -18.58 -20.33
N SER A 633 13.05 -19.22 -19.19
CA SER A 633 13.45 -18.83 -17.84
C SER A 633 14.55 -19.73 -17.26
N ALA A 634 14.44 -21.04 -17.48
CA ALA A 634 15.40 -22.03 -17.02
C ALA A 634 16.55 -22.29 -18.02
N ASN A 635 16.41 -21.86 -19.28
CA ASN A 635 17.31 -22.21 -20.39
C ASN A 635 17.52 -23.73 -20.52
N SER A 636 16.43 -24.49 -20.39
CA SER A 636 16.42 -25.95 -20.50
C SER A 636 15.52 -26.38 -21.65
N THR A 637 15.82 -27.54 -22.24
CA THR A 637 15.01 -28.14 -23.31
C THR A 637 14.34 -29.42 -22.83
N SER A 638 13.16 -29.68 -23.37
CA SER A 638 12.44 -30.95 -23.25
C SER A 638 11.85 -31.32 -24.60
N THR A 639 11.63 -32.60 -24.87
CA THR A 639 11.14 -33.07 -26.17
C THR A 639 9.83 -33.84 -26.01
N LEU A 640 8.91 -33.55 -26.92
CA LEU A 640 7.63 -34.22 -27.14
C LEU A 640 7.69 -34.90 -28.52
N THR A 641 7.01 -36.02 -28.72
CA THR A 641 6.76 -36.61 -30.05
C THR A 641 5.32 -36.35 -30.45
N VAL A 642 5.08 -35.86 -31.67
CA VAL A 642 3.76 -35.37 -32.13
C VAL A 642 3.18 -36.13 -33.32
N GLY A 643 3.96 -37.03 -33.92
CA GLY A 643 3.62 -37.72 -35.16
C GLY A 643 4.89 -38.06 -35.94
N SER A 644 4.86 -37.91 -37.26
CA SER A 644 6.05 -37.89 -38.12
C SER A 644 6.07 -36.62 -38.98
N PHE A 645 7.25 -36.01 -39.11
CA PHE A 645 7.47 -34.75 -39.83
C PHE A 645 6.60 -33.58 -39.33
N ALA A 646 6.98 -32.98 -38.19
CA ALA A 646 6.29 -31.82 -37.64
C ALA A 646 6.69 -30.55 -38.42
N ASP A 647 5.78 -30.06 -39.27
CA ASP A 647 6.07 -29.02 -40.27
C ASP A 647 5.73 -27.61 -39.76
N ALA A 648 4.63 -27.48 -38.99
CA ALA A 648 4.16 -26.19 -38.47
C ALA A 648 3.65 -26.27 -37.02
N VAL A 649 3.80 -25.19 -36.27
CA VAL A 649 3.35 -25.06 -34.86
C VAL A 649 2.78 -23.66 -34.59
N ALA A 650 1.68 -23.59 -33.84
CA ALA A 650 1.09 -22.33 -33.39
C ALA A 650 0.51 -22.44 -31.95
N VAL A 651 0.41 -21.29 -31.27
CA VAL A 651 0.04 -21.19 -29.85
C VAL A 651 -1.25 -20.38 -29.67
N ASN A 652 -2.29 -20.98 -29.10
CA ASN A 652 -3.39 -20.22 -28.52
C ASN A 652 -2.97 -19.67 -27.15
N ARG A 653 -2.68 -18.35 -27.11
CA ARG A 653 -2.29 -17.64 -25.88
C ARG A 653 -3.47 -17.36 -24.94
N ALA A 654 -4.71 -17.61 -25.35
CA ALA A 654 -5.88 -17.49 -24.47
C ALA A 654 -6.07 -18.75 -23.60
N THR A 655 -5.86 -19.94 -24.18
CA THR A 655 -6.08 -21.24 -23.51
C THR A 655 -4.78 -21.96 -23.09
N ASN A 656 -3.60 -21.47 -23.52
CA ASN A 656 -2.30 -22.16 -23.40
C ASN A 656 -2.28 -23.53 -24.09
N GLU A 657 -2.88 -23.58 -25.27
CA GLU A 657 -2.89 -24.76 -26.14
C GLU A 657 -2.00 -24.53 -27.36
N ILE A 658 -1.21 -25.55 -27.72
CA ILE A 658 -0.27 -25.50 -28.84
C ILE A 658 -0.67 -26.55 -29.85
N ALA A 659 -1.03 -26.13 -31.06
CA ALA A 659 -1.33 -27.05 -32.16
C ALA A 659 -0.08 -27.31 -33.00
N VAL A 660 0.13 -28.58 -33.34
CA VAL A 660 1.29 -29.02 -34.12
C VAL A 660 0.83 -29.88 -35.29
N ALA A 661 1.13 -29.41 -36.50
CA ALA A 661 0.80 -30.07 -37.76
C ALA A 661 1.93 -31.04 -38.16
N SER A 662 1.60 -32.33 -38.37
CA SER A 662 2.58 -33.39 -38.64
C SER A 662 2.33 -34.05 -40.00
N GLY A 663 2.89 -33.45 -41.06
CA GLY A 663 2.48 -33.68 -42.45
C GLY A 663 2.76 -35.07 -43.01
N SER A 664 3.61 -35.89 -42.38
CA SER A 664 3.81 -37.29 -42.79
C SER A 664 2.97 -38.30 -42.01
N SER A 665 2.32 -37.90 -40.90
CA SER A 665 1.45 -38.78 -40.11
C SER A 665 -0.05 -38.49 -40.27
N SER A 666 -0.43 -37.52 -41.11
CA SER A 666 -1.82 -37.11 -41.31
C SER A 666 -2.52 -36.78 -39.97
N SER A 667 -1.92 -35.85 -39.22
CA SER A 667 -2.36 -35.56 -37.86
C SER A 667 -2.05 -34.14 -37.39
N VAL A 668 -2.93 -33.62 -36.55
CA VAL A 668 -2.73 -32.42 -35.74
C VAL A 668 -2.74 -32.84 -34.27
N THR A 669 -1.63 -32.64 -33.57
CA THR A 669 -1.53 -32.95 -32.14
C THR A 669 -1.78 -31.66 -31.35
N LEU A 670 -2.82 -31.67 -30.52
CA LEU A 670 -3.10 -30.57 -29.59
C LEU A 670 -2.37 -30.80 -28.25
N VAL A 671 -1.45 -29.89 -27.96
CA VAL A 671 -0.55 -29.90 -26.80
C VAL A 671 -1.00 -28.80 -25.86
N THR A 672 -1.97 -29.11 -25.03
CA THR A 672 -2.38 -28.21 -23.94
C THR A 672 -1.27 -28.14 -22.89
N GLU A 673 -0.94 -26.97 -22.34
CA GLU A 673 0.00 -26.89 -21.21
C GLU A 673 -0.66 -27.41 -19.92
N GLN A 674 0.14 -27.89 -18.96
CA GLN A 674 -0.42 -28.26 -17.65
C GLN A 674 -0.79 -27.00 -16.87
N ASN A 675 -2.09 -26.72 -16.79
CA ASN A 675 -2.63 -26.03 -15.61
C ASN A 675 -2.32 -26.91 -14.40
N VAL A 676 -1.24 -26.58 -13.68
CA VAL A 676 -0.76 -27.41 -12.57
C VAL A 676 -1.83 -27.49 -11.47
N GLN A 677 -1.91 -28.64 -10.82
CA GLN A 677 -2.77 -28.84 -9.65
C GLN A 677 -2.70 -27.65 -8.69
N THR A 678 -3.86 -27.30 -8.13
CA THR A 678 -3.94 -26.33 -7.04
C THR A 678 -3.02 -26.76 -5.91
N ILE A 679 -1.98 -25.96 -5.64
CA ILE A 679 -0.95 -26.29 -4.66
C ILE A 679 -1.63 -26.62 -3.31
N PRO A 680 -1.48 -27.85 -2.77
CA PRO A 680 -2.32 -28.34 -1.66
C PRO A 680 -1.99 -27.67 -0.32
N LEU A 681 -0.84 -26.99 -0.23
CA LEU A 681 -0.43 -26.18 0.91
C LEU A 681 -0.98 -24.75 0.77
N ALA A 682 -1.80 -24.32 1.73
CA ALA A 682 -2.35 -22.97 1.78
C ALA A 682 -2.06 -22.33 3.14
N ALA A 683 -1.45 -21.14 3.11
CA ALA A 683 -1.39 -20.23 4.26
C ALA A 683 -2.56 -19.24 4.20
N THR A 684 -3.25 -19.05 5.32
CA THR A 684 -4.23 -17.96 5.50
C THR A 684 -3.66 -16.92 6.45
N ILE A 685 -3.88 -15.64 6.14
CA ILE A 685 -3.48 -14.51 6.97
C ILE A 685 -4.69 -14.14 7.84
N THR A 686 -4.54 -14.16 9.17
CA THR A 686 -5.62 -13.76 10.08
C THR A 686 -5.87 -12.25 9.93
N PRO A 687 -7.10 -11.81 9.59
CA PRO A 687 -7.39 -10.39 9.43
C PRO A 687 -7.16 -9.60 10.71
N LEU A 688 -6.64 -8.39 10.56
CA LEU A 688 -6.54 -7.41 11.64
C LEU A 688 -7.91 -6.81 11.94
N SER A 689 -8.13 -6.36 13.18
CA SER A 689 -9.36 -5.67 13.56
C SER A 689 -9.59 -4.45 12.66
N GLY A 690 -10.71 -4.43 11.94
CA GLY A 690 -11.05 -3.36 10.99
C GLY A 690 -10.12 -3.24 9.77
N ASN A 691 -9.32 -4.27 9.46
CA ASN A 691 -8.26 -4.24 8.44
C ASN A 691 -7.25 -3.08 8.63
N GLN A 692 -6.98 -2.67 9.86
CA GLN A 692 -6.11 -1.52 10.15
C GLN A 692 -5.02 -1.80 11.20
N VAL A 693 -3.90 -1.10 11.03
CA VAL A 693 -2.81 -0.94 12.01
C VAL A 693 -2.74 0.54 12.39
N ILE A 694 -2.74 0.88 13.68
CA ILE A 694 -2.39 2.24 14.09
C ILE A 694 -0.86 2.37 13.95
N GLY A 695 -0.37 3.36 13.21
CA GLY A 695 1.04 3.52 12.87
C GLY A 695 1.91 3.76 14.10
N THR A 696 2.49 2.70 14.66
CA THR A 696 3.40 2.76 15.82
C THR A 696 4.86 2.58 15.41
N ALA A 697 5.79 3.10 16.21
CA ALA A 697 7.22 2.84 16.04
C ALA A 697 7.60 1.34 16.06
N THR A 698 6.79 0.50 16.74
CA THR A 698 6.84 -0.97 16.66
C THR A 698 6.16 -1.49 15.38
N PRO A 699 6.81 -2.35 14.58
CA PRO A 699 6.18 -2.93 13.40
C PRO A 699 5.00 -3.87 13.75
N PRO A 700 3.97 -3.99 12.89
CA PRO A 700 2.85 -4.88 13.13
C PRO A 700 3.23 -6.37 13.11
N THR A 701 2.55 -7.14 13.95
CA THR A 701 2.63 -8.60 14.02
C THR A 701 1.37 -9.22 13.40
N PHE A 702 1.57 -10.21 12.54
CA PHE A 702 0.52 -10.97 11.88
C PHE A 702 0.52 -12.42 12.38
N THR A 703 -0.67 -13.02 12.40
CA THR A 703 -0.85 -14.46 12.66
C THR A 703 -1.25 -15.15 11.36
N PHE A 704 -0.65 -16.30 11.10
CA PHE A 704 -0.91 -17.15 9.96
C PHE A 704 -1.39 -18.52 10.44
N THR A 705 -2.33 -19.12 9.73
CA THR A 705 -2.64 -20.55 9.91
C THR A 705 -2.43 -21.27 8.59
N ALA A 706 -1.80 -22.45 8.64
CA ALA A 706 -1.49 -23.23 7.46
C ALA A 706 -2.31 -24.52 7.39
N SER A 707 -2.66 -24.94 6.18
CA SER A 707 -3.42 -26.15 5.90
C SER A 707 -2.83 -26.90 4.73
N SER A 708 -2.99 -28.22 4.73
CA SER A 708 -2.61 -29.10 3.63
C SER A 708 -3.82 -29.96 3.25
N THR A 709 -4.22 -29.94 1.99
CA THR A 709 -5.30 -30.80 1.45
C THR A 709 -4.77 -32.09 0.84
N TYR A 710 -3.51 -32.43 1.09
CA TYR A 710 -2.84 -33.61 0.57
C TYR A 710 -3.43 -34.88 1.21
N ALA A 711 -3.88 -35.83 0.38
CA ALA A 711 -4.53 -37.06 0.80
C ALA A 711 -3.84 -38.27 0.14
N PRO A 712 -3.81 -39.47 0.76
CA PRO A 712 -4.41 -39.80 2.06
C PRO A 712 -3.65 -39.25 3.28
N ASN A 713 -2.36 -38.94 3.14
CA ASN A 713 -1.50 -38.49 4.24
C ASN A 713 -1.02 -37.06 4.00
N ALA A 714 -1.32 -36.13 4.91
CA ALA A 714 -0.84 -34.76 4.82
C ALA A 714 0.64 -34.65 5.27
N PRO A 715 1.55 -34.09 4.45
CA PRO A 715 2.91 -33.81 4.89
C PRO A 715 2.92 -32.76 6.01
N GLN A 716 3.90 -32.85 6.91
CA GLN A 716 4.06 -31.85 7.97
C GLN A 716 4.44 -30.49 7.37
N ILE A 717 3.77 -29.44 7.84
CA ILE A 717 4.03 -28.05 7.44
C ILE A 717 5.19 -27.56 8.29
N GLU A 718 6.33 -27.24 7.68
CA GLU A 718 7.53 -26.82 8.41
C GLU A 718 7.46 -25.36 8.82
N ASN A 719 7.09 -24.47 7.89
CA ASN A 719 7.02 -23.04 8.18
C ASN A 719 6.06 -22.26 7.27
N VAL A 720 5.73 -21.04 7.67
CA VAL A 720 5.12 -20.00 6.84
C VAL A 720 6.16 -18.91 6.56
N PHE A 721 6.19 -18.44 5.31
CA PHE A 721 7.06 -17.36 4.86
C PHE A 721 6.22 -16.16 4.44
N TYR A 722 6.67 -14.94 4.76
CA TYR A 722 5.89 -13.70 4.56
C TYR A 722 6.77 -12.49 4.16
N ARG A 723 6.14 -11.46 3.59
CA ARG A 723 6.72 -10.13 3.30
C ARG A 723 5.62 -9.09 3.03
N ALA A 724 5.96 -7.81 3.10
CA ALA A 724 5.04 -6.70 2.83
C ALA A 724 5.44 -5.95 1.54
N ASP A 725 4.43 -5.46 0.82
CA ASP A 725 4.41 -4.50 -0.30
C ASP A 725 5.17 -4.87 -1.59
N THR A 726 6.31 -5.57 -1.50
CA THR A 726 7.09 -5.97 -2.68
C THR A 726 6.89 -7.45 -3.04
N TRP A 727 6.85 -7.72 -4.35
CA TRP A 727 6.82 -9.07 -4.91
C TRP A 727 8.21 -9.60 -5.31
N ARG A 728 9.27 -8.82 -5.06
CA ARG A 728 10.67 -9.13 -5.35
C ARG A 728 11.54 -8.82 -4.13
N GLY A 729 12.47 -9.72 -3.80
CA GLY A 729 13.27 -9.68 -2.57
C GLY A 729 13.08 -10.94 -1.71
N PRO A 730 13.94 -11.16 -0.69
CA PRO A 730 13.89 -12.33 0.18
C PRO A 730 12.60 -12.37 1.01
N TRP A 731 12.18 -13.57 1.39
CA TRP A 731 11.03 -13.79 2.27
C TRP A 731 11.51 -13.95 3.73
N LEU A 732 10.70 -13.52 4.68
CA LEU A 732 10.93 -13.72 6.12
C LEU A 732 10.25 -15.01 6.57
N ALA A 733 10.95 -15.82 7.35
CA ALA A 733 10.37 -16.99 8.02
C ALA A 733 9.55 -16.54 9.24
N ALA A 734 8.36 -17.11 9.43
CA ALA A 734 7.56 -16.91 10.63
C ALA A 734 8.08 -17.77 11.80
N ALA A 735 7.70 -17.39 13.01
CA ALA A 735 7.93 -18.17 14.22
C ALA A 735 6.73 -19.11 14.46
N PRO A 736 6.93 -20.41 14.77
CA PRO A 736 5.84 -21.30 15.18
C PRO A 736 5.15 -20.83 16.46
N ALA A 737 3.81 -20.84 16.46
CA ALA A 737 2.96 -20.40 17.57
C ALA A 737 2.07 -21.54 18.15
N GLY A 738 2.09 -22.73 17.55
CA GLY A 738 1.42 -23.94 18.05
C GLY A 738 0.42 -24.53 17.06
N GLY A 739 0.44 -25.86 16.91
CA GLY A 739 -0.24 -26.52 15.78
C GLY A 739 0.26 -25.96 14.44
N ASN A 740 -0.63 -25.78 13.47
CA ASN A 740 -0.30 -25.15 12.19
C ASN A 740 -0.34 -23.61 12.24
N THR A 741 -0.14 -23.00 13.42
CA THR A 741 -0.20 -21.54 13.61
C THR A 741 1.20 -20.96 13.66
N PHE A 742 1.42 -19.84 12.99
CA PHE A 742 2.70 -19.14 12.92
C PHE A 742 2.48 -17.62 13.12
N THR A 743 3.50 -16.91 13.58
CA THR A 743 3.47 -15.45 13.76
C THR A 743 4.68 -14.77 13.13
N GLY A 744 4.48 -13.61 12.51
CA GLY A 744 5.55 -12.85 11.85
C GLY A 744 5.39 -11.35 12.04
N GLN A 745 6.51 -10.63 12.16
CA GLN A 745 6.56 -9.18 12.31
C GLN A 745 7.23 -8.55 11.08
N THR A 746 6.67 -7.47 10.54
CA THR A 746 7.24 -6.80 9.36
C THR A 746 8.38 -5.85 9.72
N ALA A 747 8.97 -5.18 8.73
CA ALA A 747 9.63 -3.89 8.97
C ALA A 747 8.58 -2.82 9.33
N THR A 748 9.01 -1.67 9.86
CA THR A 748 8.13 -0.50 10.07
C THR A 748 7.57 -0.04 8.72
N LEU A 749 6.26 0.14 8.64
CA LEU A 749 5.55 0.57 7.44
C LEU A 749 5.13 2.04 7.59
N GLY A 750 4.99 2.76 6.48
CA GLY A 750 4.45 4.12 6.47
C GLY A 750 2.94 4.15 6.73
N VAL A 751 2.33 5.34 6.79
CA VAL A 751 0.87 5.49 6.74
C VAL A 751 0.39 5.37 5.28
N GLY A 752 -0.61 4.53 5.04
CA GLY A 752 -1.10 4.25 3.69
C GLY A 752 -1.73 2.86 3.53
N PRO A 753 -2.04 2.46 2.28
CA PRO A 753 -2.49 1.11 1.94
C PRO A 753 -1.31 0.15 1.74
N HIS A 754 -1.38 -1.02 2.38
CA HIS A 754 -0.31 -2.02 2.37
C HIS A 754 -0.84 -3.41 2.00
N ILE A 755 0.05 -4.27 1.49
CA ILE A 755 -0.27 -5.66 1.13
C ILE A 755 0.73 -6.60 1.78
N LEU A 756 0.25 -7.49 2.65
CA LEU A 756 1.03 -8.61 3.17
C LEU A 756 0.86 -9.82 2.25
N PHE A 757 1.96 -10.44 1.87
CA PHE A 757 2.00 -11.72 1.15
C PHE A 757 2.51 -12.82 2.09
N ALA A 758 1.93 -14.02 2.04
CA ALA A 758 2.41 -15.19 2.78
C ALA A 758 2.14 -16.52 2.07
N TYR A 759 3.01 -17.52 2.28
CA TYR A 759 2.84 -18.92 1.83
C TYR A 759 3.32 -19.92 2.90
N ALA A 760 2.90 -21.18 2.82
CA ALA A 760 3.38 -22.28 3.68
C ALA A 760 4.34 -23.20 2.92
N GLY A 761 5.33 -23.80 3.58
CA GLY A 761 6.21 -24.84 3.02
C GLY A 761 6.13 -26.14 3.82
N ASP A 762 6.40 -27.27 3.17
CA ASP A 762 6.44 -28.59 3.78
C ASP A 762 7.85 -29.03 4.21
N ALA A 763 7.92 -29.99 5.13
CA ALA A 763 9.13 -30.46 5.78
C ALA A 763 10.02 -31.40 4.92
N GLN A 764 10.16 -31.15 3.62
CA GLN A 764 11.00 -31.95 2.72
C GLN A 764 12.49 -31.58 2.83
N VAL A 765 13.06 -31.71 4.03
CA VAL A 765 14.49 -31.48 4.29
C VAL A 765 15.25 -32.81 4.29
N ALA A 766 15.90 -33.13 3.18
CA ALA A 766 16.82 -34.27 3.09
C ALA A 766 18.19 -33.97 3.73
N PRO A 767 18.84 -34.94 4.40
CA PRO A 767 20.15 -34.73 5.03
C PRO A 767 21.30 -34.60 4.00
N ALA A 768 22.29 -33.77 4.35
CA ALA A 768 23.65 -33.67 3.80
C ALA A 768 23.85 -33.32 2.30
N ASN A 769 22.95 -33.69 1.38
CA ASN A 769 23.27 -33.77 -0.06
C ASN A 769 22.78 -32.59 -0.93
N GLY A 770 22.06 -31.61 -0.35
CA GLY A 770 21.96 -30.26 -0.93
C GLY A 770 21.01 -30.02 -2.12
N LEU A 771 20.14 -30.97 -2.50
CA LEU A 771 19.14 -30.76 -3.56
C LEU A 771 17.73 -31.24 -3.17
N SER A 772 16.93 -30.31 -2.65
CA SER A 772 15.46 -30.31 -2.74
C SER A 772 14.95 -28.89 -2.49
N SER A 773 13.90 -28.47 -3.20
CA SER A 773 13.13 -27.27 -2.85
C SER A 773 11.89 -27.71 -2.07
N PRO A 774 11.53 -27.05 -0.96
CA PRO A 774 10.22 -27.28 -0.35
C PRO A 774 9.12 -26.92 -1.34
N VAL A 775 7.96 -27.57 -1.20
CA VAL A 775 6.76 -27.28 -2.00
C VAL A 775 6.18 -25.95 -1.51
N ILE A 776 6.53 -24.87 -2.21
CA ILE A 776 6.03 -23.52 -1.93
C ILE A 776 4.51 -23.50 -2.13
N GLY A 777 3.78 -23.36 -1.03
CA GLY A 777 2.33 -23.26 -0.99
C GLY A 777 1.75 -22.06 -1.75
N LYS A 778 0.44 -22.04 -1.93
CA LYS A 778 -0.28 -20.93 -2.54
C LYS A 778 0.01 -19.63 -1.76
N ILE A 779 0.52 -18.62 -2.46
CA ILE A 779 0.70 -17.27 -1.92
C ILE A 779 -0.68 -16.64 -1.71
N THR A 780 -0.99 -16.34 -0.45
CA THR A 780 -2.14 -15.51 -0.05
C THR A 780 -1.69 -14.07 0.09
N ALA A 781 -2.53 -13.13 -0.37
CA ALA A 781 -2.35 -11.70 -0.19
C ALA A 781 -3.45 -11.13 0.72
N TYR A 782 -3.09 -10.22 1.63
CA TYR A 782 -3.98 -9.56 2.57
C TYR A 782 -3.75 -8.04 2.55
N TYR A 783 -4.82 -7.29 2.28
CA TYR A 783 -4.81 -5.83 2.18
C TYR A 783 -5.24 -5.19 3.51
N PHE A 784 -4.46 -4.23 3.98
CA PHE A 784 -4.74 -3.47 5.21
C PHE A 784 -4.21 -2.05 5.09
N ASN A 785 -4.76 -1.12 5.87
CA ASN A 785 -4.22 0.23 5.96
C ASN A 785 -3.43 0.40 7.26
N VAL A 786 -2.30 1.11 7.17
CA VAL A 786 -1.69 1.74 8.34
C VAL A 786 -2.29 3.14 8.45
N VAL A 787 -2.96 3.42 9.56
CA VAL A 787 -3.62 4.70 9.84
C VAL A 787 -2.81 5.53 10.85
N PRO A 788 -2.80 6.87 10.75
CA PRO A 788 -1.99 7.71 11.63
C PRO A 788 -2.51 7.67 13.07
N VAL A 789 -1.64 7.98 14.03
CA VAL A 789 -1.97 7.99 15.47
C VAL A 789 -2.95 9.12 15.79
N GLN A 790 -4.01 8.81 16.55
CA GLN A 790 -4.95 9.80 17.08
C GLN A 790 -4.22 10.87 17.91
N THR A 791 -4.44 12.15 17.59
CA THR A 791 -3.91 13.29 18.35
C THR A 791 -5.01 14.04 19.09
N SER A 792 -4.60 14.79 20.11
CA SER A 792 -5.43 15.78 20.78
C SER A 792 -4.66 17.09 20.92
N THR A 793 -5.28 18.21 20.55
CA THR A 793 -4.70 19.55 20.69
C THR A 793 -5.35 20.28 21.87
N ALA A 794 -4.54 20.89 22.74
CA ALA A 794 -4.98 21.76 23.82
C ALA A 794 -4.39 23.17 23.64
N LEU A 795 -5.18 24.21 23.90
CA LEU A 795 -4.78 25.61 23.74
C LEU A 795 -4.85 26.35 25.08
N VAL A 796 -3.77 27.07 25.43
CA VAL A 796 -3.73 27.99 26.56
C VAL A 796 -3.18 29.37 26.16
N SER A 797 -3.51 30.38 26.94
CA SER A 797 -3.02 31.76 26.81
C SER A 797 -2.11 32.10 28.00
N SER A 798 -1.05 32.87 27.76
CA SER A 798 -0.14 33.32 28.82
C SER A 798 -0.74 34.37 29.77
N LEU A 799 -1.83 35.03 29.38
CA LEU A 799 -2.46 36.11 30.13
C LEU A 799 -3.94 36.24 29.72
N ASN A 800 -4.87 35.93 30.62
CA ASN A 800 -6.31 36.02 30.38
C ASN A 800 -7.07 36.28 31.70
N PRO A 801 -7.78 37.42 31.87
CA PRO A 801 -7.87 38.55 30.94
C PRO A 801 -6.52 39.23 30.67
N SER A 802 -6.42 39.98 29.57
CA SER A 802 -5.23 40.72 29.15
C SER A 802 -5.55 42.20 28.90
N PRO A 803 -4.80 43.19 29.43
CA PRO A 803 -5.02 44.58 29.10
C PRO A 803 -4.75 44.88 27.62
N ALA A 804 -5.52 45.78 27.01
CA ALA A 804 -5.42 46.11 25.60
C ALA A 804 -4.02 46.63 25.22
N GLY A 805 -3.50 46.14 24.08
CA GLY A 805 -2.14 46.43 23.60
C GLY A 805 -1.02 45.62 24.29
N THR A 806 -1.32 44.76 25.27
CA THR A 806 -0.31 43.83 25.83
C THR A 806 -0.13 42.60 24.94
N SER A 807 1.09 42.04 24.91
CA SER A 807 1.39 40.84 24.14
C SER A 807 0.98 39.58 24.91
N VAL A 808 0.16 38.75 24.27
CA VAL A 808 -0.34 37.47 24.76
C VAL A 808 0.31 36.36 23.93
N THR A 809 0.92 35.38 24.58
CA THR A 809 1.44 34.18 23.91
C THR A 809 0.45 33.04 24.04
N LEU A 810 -0.14 32.67 22.91
CA LEU A 810 -0.92 31.45 22.74
C LEU A 810 0.03 30.26 22.65
N THR A 811 -0.30 29.18 23.36
CA THR A 811 0.49 27.94 23.39
C THR A 811 -0.43 26.77 23.07
N ALA A 812 -0.23 26.16 21.91
CA ALA A 812 -0.91 24.94 21.49
C ALA A 812 -0.03 23.73 21.81
N THR A 813 -0.57 22.77 22.54
CA THR A 813 0.08 21.50 22.88
C THR A 813 -0.62 20.38 22.14
N VAL A 814 0.11 19.65 21.30
CA VAL A 814 -0.40 18.50 20.53
C VAL A 814 0.18 17.23 21.16
N THR A 815 -0.69 16.30 21.56
CA THR A 815 -0.31 15.03 22.17
C THR A 815 -0.85 13.85 21.35
N THR A 816 -0.01 12.85 21.11
CA THR A 816 -0.34 11.58 20.46
C THR A 816 -0.73 10.51 21.48
N THR A 817 -1.51 9.53 21.04
CA THR A 817 -1.85 8.32 21.82
C THR A 817 -0.83 7.18 21.68
N GLY A 818 0.19 7.34 20.84
CA GLY A 818 1.25 6.38 20.53
C GLY A 818 2.59 6.71 21.18
N THR A 819 3.69 6.29 20.56
CA THR A 819 5.07 6.47 21.07
C THR A 819 5.89 7.52 20.31
N GLN A 820 5.30 8.20 19.32
CA GLN A 820 5.98 9.21 18.50
C GLN A 820 5.53 10.65 18.81
N THR A 821 6.47 11.58 18.75
CA THR A 821 6.22 13.02 18.90
C THR A 821 5.62 13.59 17.60
N PRO A 822 4.49 14.31 17.64
CA PRO A 822 3.91 14.93 16.44
C PRO A 822 4.75 16.11 15.93
N THR A 823 4.75 16.31 14.61
CA THR A 823 5.57 17.29 13.89
C THR A 823 4.73 18.15 12.94
N GLY A 824 5.30 19.21 12.36
CA GLY A 824 4.60 20.11 11.43
C GLY A 824 4.21 21.45 12.07
N THR A 825 3.02 21.95 11.76
CA THR A 825 2.53 23.28 12.16
C THR A 825 1.13 23.24 12.76
N VAL A 826 0.85 24.22 13.62
CA VAL A 826 -0.48 24.49 14.19
C VAL A 826 -0.93 25.88 13.76
N THR A 827 -2.15 25.98 13.24
CA THR A 827 -2.80 27.24 12.85
C THR A 827 -3.67 27.74 13.99
N PHE A 828 -3.57 29.03 14.32
CA PHE A 828 -4.36 29.68 15.37
C PHE A 828 -5.45 30.54 14.71
N VAL A 829 -6.70 30.41 15.19
CA VAL A 829 -7.89 31.01 14.58
C VAL A 829 -8.73 31.69 15.67
N ASP A 830 -9.20 32.91 15.41
CA ASP A 830 -10.22 33.59 16.21
C ASP A 830 -11.56 33.56 15.48
N GLY A 831 -12.53 32.82 16.02
CA GLY A 831 -13.79 32.51 15.33
C GLY A 831 -13.55 31.76 14.01
N SER A 832 -13.61 32.48 12.88
CA SER A 832 -13.30 31.96 11.53
C SER A 832 -12.05 32.58 10.91
N THR A 833 -11.34 33.47 11.61
CA THR A 833 -10.25 34.27 11.07
C THR A 833 -8.91 33.73 11.55
N THR A 834 -8.05 33.26 10.64
CA THR A 834 -6.68 32.86 10.97
C THR A 834 -5.87 34.06 11.47
N ILE A 835 -5.39 33.99 12.70
CA ILE A 835 -4.56 35.04 13.35
C ILE A 835 -3.06 34.73 13.30
N GLY A 836 -2.67 33.51 12.96
CA GLY A 836 -1.28 33.13 12.72
C GLY A 836 -1.06 31.61 12.73
N ALA A 837 0.21 31.19 12.69
CA ALA A 837 0.60 29.79 12.81
C ALA A 837 1.94 29.66 13.55
N GLY A 838 2.18 28.51 14.18
CA GLY A 838 3.44 28.17 14.84
C GLY A 838 3.92 26.77 14.46
N THR A 839 5.24 26.55 14.44
CA THR A 839 5.84 25.24 14.23
C THR A 839 5.86 24.42 15.52
N LEU A 840 5.63 23.11 15.40
CA LEU A 840 5.71 22.18 16.53
C LEU A 840 7.17 21.91 16.92
N SER A 841 7.49 22.16 18.18
CA SER A 841 8.75 21.81 18.83
C SER A 841 8.52 20.69 19.85
N ALA A 842 9.38 19.67 19.85
CA ALA A 842 9.24 18.52 20.75
C ALA A 842 9.34 18.93 22.23
N SER A 843 8.32 18.60 23.03
CA SER A 843 8.27 18.81 24.49
C SER A 843 8.26 17.50 25.28
N GLY A 844 8.19 16.35 24.60
CA GLY A 844 8.21 15.01 25.16
C GLY A 844 8.06 13.95 24.06
N ALA A 845 8.23 12.66 24.42
CA ALA A 845 8.18 11.55 23.47
C ALA A 845 6.82 11.37 22.74
N THR A 846 5.76 11.97 23.25
CA THR A 846 4.40 11.91 22.70
C THR A 846 3.75 13.29 22.56
N THR A 847 4.51 14.37 22.77
CA THR A 847 3.95 15.73 22.90
C THR A 847 4.87 16.76 22.26
N ALA A 848 4.30 17.62 21.41
CA ALA A 848 4.96 18.79 20.86
C ALA A 848 4.14 20.06 21.12
N VAL A 849 4.80 21.21 21.08
CA VAL A 849 4.23 22.52 21.41
C VAL A 849 4.52 23.52 20.30
N ALA A 850 3.52 24.29 19.90
CA ALA A 850 3.62 25.43 19.00
C ALA A 850 3.14 26.69 19.73
N THR A 851 3.77 27.84 19.47
CA THR A 851 3.41 29.12 20.10
C THR A 851 3.19 30.23 19.08
N LEU A 852 2.32 31.18 19.43
CA LEU A 852 2.07 32.41 18.67
C LEU A 852 1.91 33.58 19.66
N SER A 853 2.71 34.64 19.51
CA SER A 853 2.56 35.87 20.30
C SER A 853 1.79 36.93 19.52
N ILE A 854 0.76 37.51 20.13
CA ILE A 854 -0.15 38.48 19.52
C ILE A 854 -0.43 39.64 20.48
N SER A 855 -0.36 40.89 20.00
CA SER A 855 -0.49 42.12 20.83
C SER A 855 -1.53 43.12 20.33
N ASN A 856 -2.25 42.78 19.26
CA ASN A 856 -3.20 43.64 18.56
C ASN A 856 -4.65 43.11 18.61
N LEU A 857 -4.97 42.22 19.56
CA LEU A 857 -6.35 41.89 19.88
C LEU A 857 -7.08 43.14 20.43
N ALA A 858 -8.30 43.37 19.97
CA ALA A 858 -9.12 44.51 20.39
C ALA A 858 -9.76 44.26 21.77
N PRO A 859 -10.17 45.30 22.51
CA PRO A 859 -10.96 45.10 23.75
C PRO A 859 -12.26 44.34 23.45
N GLY A 860 -12.55 43.29 24.23
CA GLY A 860 -13.68 42.41 23.99
C GLY A 860 -13.43 40.94 24.36
N LEU A 861 -14.23 40.05 23.78
CA LEU A 861 -14.16 38.61 24.00
C LEU A 861 -13.85 37.90 22.67
N HIS A 862 -12.70 37.24 22.61
CA HIS A 862 -12.21 36.46 21.47
C HIS A 862 -12.43 34.96 21.69
N SER A 863 -12.63 34.21 20.61
CA SER A 863 -12.96 32.78 20.63
C SER A 863 -11.87 31.99 19.89
N LEU A 864 -10.75 31.77 20.59
CA LEU A 864 -9.52 31.27 20.01
C LEU A 864 -9.52 29.74 19.93
N THR A 865 -9.04 29.20 18.81
CA THR A 865 -8.81 27.76 18.61
C THR A 865 -7.45 27.51 17.97
N ALA A 866 -6.94 26.30 18.15
CA ALA A 866 -5.71 25.81 17.54
C ALA A 866 -6.01 24.55 16.71
N VAL A 867 -5.62 24.56 15.44
CA VAL A 867 -5.87 23.51 14.45
C VAL A 867 -4.54 22.88 14.05
N TYR A 868 -4.37 21.59 14.32
CA TYR A 868 -3.24 20.79 13.88
C TYR A 868 -3.62 19.95 12.64
N GLY A 869 -2.94 20.20 11.52
CA GLY A 869 -3.21 19.56 10.23
C GLY A 869 -2.57 18.17 10.03
N GLY A 870 -2.14 17.51 11.11
CA GLY A 870 -1.50 16.20 11.04
C GLY A 870 -0.06 16.21 10.50
N ASP A 871 0.53 15.02 10.44
CA ASP A 871 1.76 14.71 9.72
C ASP A 871 1.71 13.28 9.14
N SER A 872 2.82 12.78 8.60
CA SER A 872 2.91 11.45 7.99
C SER A 872 2.70 10.27 8.94
N ASN A 873 2.57 10.51 10.26
CA ASN A 873 2.39 9.49 11.29
C ASN A 873 1.31 9.86 12.34
N SER A 874 0.78 11.08 12.29
CA SER A 874 -0.07 11.69 13.33
C SER A 874 -1.31 12.35 12.70
N GLY A 875 -2.50 12.03 13.21
CA GLY A 875 -3.76 12.53 12.66
C GLY A 875 -4.04 14.00 13.02
N GLU A 876 -4.93 14.62 12.27
CA GLU A 876 -5.44 15.98 12.54
C GLU A 876 -6.13 16.08 13.90
N SER A 877 -6.10 17.26 14.54
CA SER A 877 -6.98 17.58 15.67
C SER A 877 -7.16 19.08 15.87
N VAL A 878 -8.24 19.45 16.58
CA VAL A 878 -8.59 20.85 16.89
C VAL A 878 -8.76 21.00 18.40
N SER A 879 -8.34 22.14 18.96
CA SER A 879 -8.54 22.44 20.38
C SER A 879 -9.99 22.76 20.73
N GLY A 880 -10.34 22.61 22.00
CA GLY A 880 -11.48 23.33 22.56
C GLY A 880 -11.30 24.85 22.39
N GLY A 881 -12.41 25.58 22.32
CA GLY A 881 -12.41 27.03 22.22
C GLY A 881 -11.93 27.69 23.52
N LEU A 882 -10.92 28.55 23.41
CA LEU A 882 -10.39 29.38 24.49
C LEU A 882 -10.99 30.79 24.41
N SER A 883 -11.86 31.12 25.36
CA SER A 883 -12.41 32.46 25.52
C SER A 883 -11.35 33.41 26.10
N GLN A 884 -10.72 34.22 25.25
CA GLN A 884 -9.73 35.24 25.65
C GLN A 884 -10.44 36.57 25.87
N THR A 885 -10.30 37.16 27.06
CA THR A 885 -10.87 38.48 27.38
C THR A 885 -9.79 39.55 27.30
N VAL A 886 -10.08 40.66 26.61
CA VAL A 886 -9.19 41.81 26.47
C VAL A 886 -9.84 43.04 27.11
N GLU A 887 -9.17 43.64 28.09
CA GLU A 887 -9.70 44.72 28.93
C GLU A 887 -9.18 46.10 28.47
N ALA A 888 -10.07 47.09 28.41
CA ALA A 888 -9.69 48.48 28.10
C ALA A 888 -8.98 49.16 29.29
N GLN A 889 -8.06 50.09 29.00
CA GLN A 889 -7.13 50.66 29.96
C GLN A 889 -7.74 51.80 30.79
N ASN A 890 -7.42 51.85 32.08
CA ASN A 890 -7.80 52.95 32.97
C ASN A 890 -7.01 54.23 32.66
N THR A 891 -7.64 55.39 32.82
CA THR A 891 -7.00 56.71 32.68
C THR A 891 -7.20 57.59 33.92
N THR A 892 -6.36 58.62 34.06
CA THR A 892 -6.48 59.66 35.10
C THR A 892 -6.38 61.04 34.48
N THR A 893 -7.31 61.94 34.83
CA THR A 893 -7.35 63.33 34.35
C THR A 893 -6.99 64.29 35.49
N LEU A 894 -6.05 65.21 35.25
CA LEU A 894 -5.64 66.29 36.16
C LEU A 894 -6.03 67.66 35.55
N LEU A 895 -6.39 68.65 36.38
CA LEU A 895 -6.84 69.97 35.96
C LEU A 895 -6.07 71.10 36.67
N GLY A 896 -5.67 72.14 35.92
CA GLY A 896 -5.13 73.40 36.42
C GLY A 896 -5.79 74.63 35.76
N ALA A 897 -5.63 75.82 36.37
CA ALA A 897 -6.16 77.08 35.87
C ALA A 897 -5.19 78.25 36.13
N ASN A 898 -5.07 79.19 35.19
CA ASN A 898 -4.17 80.35 35.29
C ASN A 898 -4.76 81.58 34.56
N PRO A 899 -4.80 82.79 35.16
CA PRO A 899 -4.49 83.09 36.56
C PRO A 899 -5.57 82.57 37.53
N ASN A 900 -5.15 82.24 38.76
CA ASN A 900 -6.04 81.91 39.87
C ASN A 900 -5.37 82.35 41.20
N PRO A 901 -5.88 83.37 41.92
CA PRO A 901 -7.10 84.13 41.63
C PRO A 901 -7.06 84.91 40.31
N GLY A 902 -8.24 85.11 39.71
CA GLY A 902 -8.48 86.05 38.63
C GLY A 902 -9.12 87.35 39.12
N PHE A 903 -9.39 88.26 38.19
CA PHE A 903 -10.07 89.54 38.45
C PHE A 903 -11.30 89.69 37.55
N GLN A 904 -12.29 90.46 38.01
CA GLN A 904 -13.53 90.66 37.26
C GLN A 904 -13.27 91.26 35.87
N GLY A 905 -13.84 90.66 34.83
CA GLY A 905 -13.61 91.04 33.44
C GLY A 905 -12.29 90.56 32.83
N GLY A 906 -11.48 89.78 33.56
CA GLY A 906 -10.28 89.13 33.03
C GLY A 906 -10.57 87.88 32.18
N THR A 907 -9.53 87.09 31.89
CA THR A 907 -9.65 85.78 31.22
C THR A 907 -8.89 84.72 32.02
N ILE A 908 -9.31 83.46 31.93
CA ILE A 908 -8.69 82.33 32.66
C ILE A 908 -8.50 81.15 31.69
N THR A 909 -7.29 80.59 31.65
CA THR A 909 -7.00 79.39 30.85
C THR A 909 -6.95 78.15 31.74
N PHE A 910 -7.76 77.17 31.38
CA PHE A 910 -7.79 75.83 31.93
C PHE A 910 -6.90 74.88 31.14
N THR A 911 -6.19 74.00 31.84
CA THR A 911 -5.34 72.96 31.26
C THR A 911 -5.69 71.63 31.89
N ALA A 912 -6.05 70.64 31.07
CA ALA A 912 -6.29 69.27 31.49
C ALA A 912 -5.20 68.34 30.93
N THR A 913 -4.67 67.47 31.77
CA THR A 913 -3.68 66.44 31.38
C THR A 913 -4.26 65.06 31.66
N VAL A 914 -4.24 64.17 30.68
CA VAL A 914 -4.77 62.81 30.74
C VAL A 914 -3.64 61.81 30.52
N SER A 915 -3.50 60.87 31.45
CA SER A 915 -2.52 59.78 31.39
C SER A 915 -3.19 58.41 31.51
N GLY A 916 -2.74 57.44 30.71
CA GLY A 916 -3.14 56.04 30.81
C GLY A 916 -2.36 55.30 31.91
N ALA A 917 -2.89 54.17 32.37
CA ALA A 917 -2.24 53.32 33.38
C ALA A 917 -1.01 52.54 32.87
N VAL A 918 -0.82 52.48 31.54
CA VAL A 918 0.28 51.78 30.85
C VAL A 918 0.91 52.73 29.83
N ALA A 919 2.14 52.47 29.40
CA ALA A 919 2.92 53.33 28.52
C ALA A 919 2.27 53.53 27.12
N GLY A 920 1.49 54.60 26.99
CA GLY A 920 0.89 55.10 25.75
C GLY A 920 0.11 56.38 26.05
N THR A 921 0.12 57.35 25.14
CA THR A 921 -0.62 58.62 25.32
C THR A 921 -2.10 58.40 24.96
N PRO A 922 -3.06 58.64 25.87
CA PRO A 922 -4.48 58.58 25.53
C PRO A 922 -4.86 59.63 24.48
N THR A 923 -5.81 59.29 23.61
CA THR A 923 -6.26 60.14 22.49
C THR A 923 -7.70 60.60 22.69
N GLY A 924 -8.16 61.60 21.94
CA GLY A 924 -9.54 62.07 22.00
C GLY A 924 -9.73 63.41 22.73
N THR A 925 -10.84 63.55 23.46
CA THR A 925 -11.37 64.87 23.88
C THR A 925 -11.64 64.95 25.39
N VAL A 926 -11.43 66.14 25.96
CA VAL A 926 -11.75 66.50 27.34
C VAL A 926 -12.76 67.64 27.35
N ASN A 927 -13.85 67.48 28.12
CA ASN A 927 -14.81 68.54 28.41
C ASN A 927 -14.45 69.23 29.73
N PHE A 928 -14.55 70.57 29.77
CA PHE A 928 -14.39 71.38 30.99
C PHE A 928 -15.77 71.82 31.47
N LEU A 929 -16.09 71.64 32.75
CA LEU A 929 -17.41 71.89 33.33
C LEU A 929 -17.33 72.74 34.60
N ASN A 930 -18.27 73.68 34.76
CA ASN A 930 -18.55 74.36 36.01
C ASN A 930 -19.79 73.69 36.64
N GLY A 931 -19.60 72.97 37.75
CA GLY A 931 -20.61 72.01 38.22
C GLY A 931 -20.94 70.98 37.13
N THR A 932 -22.21 70.89 36.73
CA THR A 932 -22.67 70.01 35.63
C THR A 932 -22.68 70.67 34.25
N SER A 933 -22.43 71.98 34.15
CA SER A 933 -22.54 72.73 32.89
C SER A 933 -21.19 72.77 32.17
N VAL A 934 -21.14 72.22 30.94
CA VAL A 934 -19.96 72.31 30.09
C VAL A 934 -19.71 73.78 29.72
N ILE A 935 -18.55 74.31 30.10
CA ILE A 935 -18.10 75.67 29.72
C ILE A 935 -17.26 75.64 28.44
N GLY A 936 -16.55 74.54 28.16
CA GLY A 936 -15.76 74.37 26.96
C GLY A 936 -15.23 72.95 26.79
N HIS A 937 -14.43 72.72 25.75
CA HIS A 937 -13.79 71.44 25.46
C HIS A 937 -12.42 71.66 24.80
N GLY A 938 -11.58 70.64 24.85
CA GLY A 938 -10.29 70.62 24.15
C GLY A 938 -9.85 69.19 23.80
N THR A 939 -9.17 69.05 22.67
CA THR A 939 -8.59 67.76 22.22
C THR A 939 -7.22 67.52 22.83
N LEU A 940 -6.91 66.27 23.15
CA LEU A 940 -5.59 65.86 23.62
C LEU A 940 -4.55 65.96 22.50
N ASN A 941 -3.44 66.66 22.78
CA ASN A 941 -2.26 66.65 21.93
C ASN A 941 -1.40 65.39 22.16
N GLY A 942 -0.29 65.24 21.41
CA GLY A 942 0.62 64.10 21.52
C GLY A 942 1.32 63.90 22.88
N SER A 943 1.15 64.84 23.81
CA SER A 943 1.62 64.75 25.20
C SER A 943 0.48 64.51 26.21
N GLY A 944 -0.74 64.23 25.74
CA GLY A 944 -1.91 63.97 26.60
C GLY A 944 -2.47 65.24 27.25
N VAL A 945 -2.30 66.41 26.64
CA VAL A 945 -2.76 67.70 27.19
C VAL A 945 -3.82 68.34 26.29
N ALA A 946 -4.90 68.83 26.92
CA ALA A 946 -5.94 69.66 26.32
C ALA A 946 -6.03 71.00 27.08
N THR A 947 -6.37 72.09 26.38
CA THR A 947 -6.52 73.43 26.96
C THR A 947 -7.81 74.11 26.51
N TYR A 948 -8.32 75.02 27.34
CA TYR A 948 -9.48 75.85 27.04
C TYR A 948 -9.37 77.21 27.76
N THR A 949 -9.54 78.32 27.03
CA THR A 949 -9.52 79.67 27.62
C THR A 949 -10.93 80.23 27.71
N ASP A 950 -11.32 80.66 28.90
CA ASP A 950 -12.65 81.15 29.24
C ASP A 950 -12.67 82.64 29.61
N THR A 951 -13.83 83.25 29.39
CA THR A 951 -14.17 84.64 29.72
C THR A 951 -15.53 84.77 30.43
N SER A 952 -16.17 83.66 30.79
CA SER A 952 -17.48 83.62 31.45
C SER A 952 -17.38 83.52 32.98
N VAL A 953 -16.48 82.68 33.50
CA VAL A 953 -16.18 82.52 34.94
C VAL A 953 -15.65 83.81 35.57
N SER A 954 -15.05 84.70 34.78
CA SER A 954 -14.50 85.99 35.22
C SER A 954 -15.50 87.14 35.26
N GLN A 955 -16.76 86.98 34.82
CA GLN A 955 -17.72 88.09 34.73
C GLN A 955 -18.25 88.57 36.10
N THR A 956 -18.31 87.66 37.08
CA THR A 956 -18.84 87.93 38.43
C THR A 956 -17.85 87.53 39.51
N GLN A 957 -17.76 88.36 40.56
CA GLN A 957 -16.95 88.08 41.75
C GLN A 957 -17.50 86.83 42.48
N GLY A 958 -16.61 85.91 42.89
CA GLY A 958 -17.01 84.67 43.55
C GLY A 958 -15.98 83.54 43.42
N THR A 959 -16.38 82.34 43.84
CA THR A 959 -15.58 81.11 43.72
C THR A 959 -16.37 80.05 42.94
N TYR A 960 -15.71 79.43 41.97
CA TYR A 960 -16.28 78.50 41.00
C TYR A 960 -15.61 77.12 41.13
N SER A 961 -16.34 76.05 40.80
CA SER A 961 -15.90 74.66 40.99
C SER A 961 -15.83 73.95 39.65
N ILE A 962 -14.61 73.84 39.12
CA ILE A 962 -14.36 73.41 37.73
C ILE A 962 -13.84 71.97 37.70
N THR A 963 -14.35 71.14 36.79
CA THR A 963 -13.88 69.76 36.57
C THR A 963 -13.55 69.54 35.08
N ALA A 964 -12.69 68.56 34.81
CA ALA A 964 -12.35 68.10 33.46
C ALA A 964 -12.72 66.62 33.30
N VAL A 965 -13.45 66.28 32.24
CA VAL A 965 -13.95 64.92 31.95
C VAL A 965 -13.38 64.44 30.61
N TYR A 966 -12.57 63.39 30.65
CA TYR A 966 -12.04 62.72 29.47
C TYR A 966 -13.01 61.64 28.96
N LEU A 967 -13.26 61.63 27.66
CA LEU A 967 -14.32 60.83 27.03
C LEU A 967 -13.92 59.40 26.60
N GLY A 968 -12.65 59.02 26.75
CA GLY A 968 -12.15 57.71 26.31
C GLY A 968 -11.75 57.64 24.83
N ASP A 969 -11.14 56.51 24.45
CA ASP A 969 -10.79 56.13 23.08
C ASP A 969 -10.89 54.59 22.91
N PRO A 970 -10.63 54.00 21.72
CA PRO A 970 -10.77 52.56 21.50
C PRO A 970 -9.88 51.63 22.36
N LEU A 971 -8.92 52.17 23.13
CA LEU A 971 -8.06 51.43 24.04
C LEU A 971 -8.20 51.89 25.51
N ASN A 972 -8.74 53.09 25.75
CA ASN A 972 -8.73 53.78 27.05
C ASN A 972 -10.14 54.18 27.51
N ILE A 973 -10.51 53.90 28.76
CA ILE A 973 -11.80 54.31 29.32
C ILE A 973 -11.81 55.75 29.82
N THR A 974 -13.02 56.31 29.94
CA THR A 974 -13.33 57.64 30.49
C THR A 974 -12.71 57.88 31.88
N SER A 975 -12.32 59.13 32.16
CA SER A 975 -11.97 59.55 33.53
C SER A 975 -12.38 61.00 33.82
N THR A 976 -12.27 61.42 35.07
CA THR A 976 -12.70 62.77 35.51
C THR A 976 -11.72 63.30 36.56
N SER A 977 -11.41 64.59 36.51
CA SER A 977 -10.53 65.25 37.47
C SER A 977 -11.22 65.48 38.81
N THR A 978 -10.42 65.69 39.85
CA THR A 978 -10.90 66.40 41.04
C THR A 978 -11.36 67.81 40.67
N ALA A 979 -12.27 68.37 41.47
CA ALA A 979 -12.77 69.72 41.26
C ALA A 979 -11.74 70.77 41.71
N LEU A 980 -11.44 71.72 40.83
CA LEU A 980 -10.54 72.85 41.08
C LEU A 980 -11.36 74.10 41.45
N SER A 981 -11.02 74.70 42.59
CA SER A 981 -11.59 75.98 43.03
C SER A 981 -10.89 77.14 42.36
N VAL A 982 -11.64 77.98 41.65
CA VAL A 982 -11.16 79.21 40.98
C VAL A 982 -11.86 80.42 41.58
N THR A 983 -11.12 81.46 41.96
CA THR A 983 -11.67 82.65 42.67
C THR A 983 -11.42 83.93 41.88
N VAL A 984 -12.40 84.85 41.88
CA VAL A 984 -12.38 86.10 41.11
C VAL A 984 -12.59 87.31 42.03
N GLY A 985 -11.71 88.33 41.95
CA GLY A 985 -11.71 89.56 42.78
C GLY A 985 -12.03 90.86 42.03
N ALA A 986 -11.95 92.01 42.74
CA ALA A 986 -12.29 93.37 42.26
C ALA A 986 -11.06 94.31 42.07
N PRO A 987 -11.21 95.48 41.41
CA PRO A 987 -10.16 96.50 41.23
C PRO A 987 -9.60 97.14 42.53
N SER A 988 -8.40 97.74 42.46
CA SER A 988 -7.66 98.25 43.64
C SER A 988 -6.60 99.34 43.27
N PHE A 989 -5.88 99.91 44.23
CA PHE A 989 -4.69 100.75 43.99
C PHE A 989 -3.71 100.74 45.18
N VAL A 990 -2.48 101.22 44.96
CA VAL A 990 -1.39 101.29 45.96
C VAL A 990 -0.65 102.64 45.96
N VAL A 991 0.01 102.97 47.08
CA VAL A 991 0.70 104.26 47.32
C VAL A 991 2.14 104.02 47.85
N SER A 992 3.08 104.90 47.50
CA SER A 992 4.47 104.88 47.97
C SER A 992 5.04 106.30 48.15
N ALA A 993 6.21 106.45 48.80
CA ALA A 993 6.90 107.74 48.91
C ALA A 993 8.43 107.60 48.90
N THR A 994 9.12 108.63 48.42
CA THR A 994 10.59 108.69 48.23
C THR A 994 11.18 110.06 48.60
N PRO A 995 12.36 110.11 49.25
CA PRO A 995 13.03 109.01 49.95
C PRO A 995 12.18 108.51 51.13
N SER A 996 12.42 107.31 51.65
CA SER A 996 11.60 106.73 52.73
C SER A 996 11.83 107.36 54.11
N SER A 997 12.86 108.20 54.27
CA SER A 997 13.18 108.94 55.50
C SER A 997 14.19 110.06 55.22
N VAL A 998 14.08 111.20 55.91
CA VAL A 998 15.04 112.32 55.85
C VAL A 998 15.39 112.81 57.26
N THR A 999 16.68 112.84 57.59
CA THR A 999 17.21 113.47 58.80
C THR A 999 17.22 114.99 58.63
N VAL A 1000 16.71 115.75 59.62
CA VAL A 1000 16.65 117.22 59.55
C VAL A 1000 17.39 117.80 60.75
N THR A 1001 18.49 118.51 60.48
CA THR A 1001 19.24 119.25 61.50
C THR A 1001 18.47 120.46 61.99
N ALA A 1002 18.65 120.77 63.26
CA ALA A 1002 17.90 121.77 64.01
C ALA A 1002 18.09 123.18 63.40
N GLY A 1003 17.10 123.67 62.63
CA GLY A 1003 17.19 124.92 61.84
C GLY A 1003 17.14 124.73 60.32
N SER A 1004 16.83 123.53 59.81
CA SER A 1004 16.86 123.18 58.37
C SER A 1004 15.50 122.76 57.79
N THR A 1005 15.45 122.60 56.46
CA THR A 1005 14.27 122.22 55.65
C THR A 1005 14.50 120.88 54.92
N ALA A 1006 13.45 120.08 54.71
CA ALA A 1006 13.47 118.83 53.94
C ALA A 1006 12.16 118.59 53.16
N SER A 1007 12.21 117.72 52.14
CA SER A 1007 11.07 117.38 51.27
C SER A 1007 10.98 115.89 50.91
N TYR A 1008 9.78 115.45 50.53
CA TYR A 1008 9.42 114.08 50.12
C TYR A 1008 8.53 114.09 48.87
N ILE A 1009 8.58 113.07 48.02
CA ILE A 1009 7.65 112.84 46.90
C ILE A 1009 6.79 111.62 47.21
N VAL A 1010 5.47 111.71 47.05
CA VAL A 1010 4.48 110.64 47.21
C VAL A 1010 3.96 110.24 45.82
N SER A 1011 3.73 108.94 45.56
CA SER A 1011 3.33 108.37 44.27
C SER A 1011 2.19 107.35 44.40
N VAL A 1012 1.25 107.33 43.44
CA VAL A 1012 0.04 106.47 43.47
C VAL A 1012 -0.10 105.65 42.18
N THR A 1013 -0.36 104.33 42.29
CA THR A 1013 -0.40 103.36 41.19
C THR A 1013 -1.70 102.52 41.21
N PRO A 1014 -2.45 102.39 40.10
CA PRO A 1014 -3.72 101.64 40.05
C PRO A 1014 -3.57 100.17 39.65
N GLU A 1015 -4.49 99.32 40.11
CA GLU A 1015 -4.63 97.91 39.76
C GLU A 1015 -6.05 97.61 39.25
N GLY A 1016 -6.21 96.71 38.27
CA GLY A 1016 -7.53 96.28 37.79
C GLY A 1016 -8.41 97.39 37.19
N ASN A 1017 -7.82 98.46 36.63
CA ASN A 1017 -8.50 99.64 36.08
C ASN A 1017 -9.25 100.52 37.12
N PHE A 1018 -8.70 100.68 38.33
CA PHE A 1018 -9.16 101.69 39.28
C PHE A 1018 -8.91 103.13 38.79
N THR A 1019 -9.86 104.05 39.00
CA THR A 1019 -9.88 105.39 38.34
C THR A 1019 -10.29 106.58 39.22
N SER A 1020 -10.40 106.42 40.55
CA SER A 1020 -10.92 107.47 41.45
C SER A 1020 -9.84 108.40 42.06
N ALA A 1021 -10.25 109.60 42.49
CA ALA A 1021 -9.36 110.65 42.98
C ALA A 1021 -8.87 110.45 44.43
N VAL A 1022 -7.68 110.98 44.75
CA VAL A 1022 -6.96 110.80 46.03
C VAL A 1022 -6.36 112.14 46.51
N THR A 1023 -6.50 112.49 47.79
CA THR A 1023 -6.14 113.79 48.40
C THR A 1023 -5.21 113.60 49.62
N LEU A 1024 -4.26 114.51 49.85
CA LEU A 1024 -3.15 114.39 50.82
C LEU A 1024 -3.11 115.58 51.81
N THR A 1025 -2.88 115.35 53.12
CA THR A 1025 -2.87 116.43 54.14
C THR A 1025 -1.85 116.27 55.28
N CYS A 1026 -1.32 117.38 55.80
CA CYS A 1026 -0.48 117.44 57.02
C CYS A 1026 -1.34 117.75 58.28
N PRO A 1027 -0.97 117.23 59.48
CA PRO A 1027 -1.64 117.56 60.75
C PRO A 1027 -1.26 118.96 61.29
N SER A 1028 -2.13 119.54 62.13
CA SER A 1028 -1.97 120.89 62.71
C SER A 1028 -1.40 120.89 64.13
N ILE A 1029 -0.75 121.98 64.53
CA ILE A 1029 -0.01 122.09 65.81
C ILE A 1029 -0.77 123.02 66.77
N ALA A 1030 -1.52 122.44 67.71
CA ALA A 1030 -2.11 123.16 68.85
C ALA A 1030 -2.41 122.20 70.02
N SER A 1031 -2.27 122.70 71.25
CA SER A 1031 -2.42 121.98 72.53
C SER A 1031 -1.37 120.88 72.80
N ALA A 1032 -1.13 120.60 74.10
CA ALA A 1032 0.02 119.85 74.57
C ALA A 1032 -0.39 118.47 75.13
N ASP A 1033 -0.68 117.52 74.24
CA ASP A 1033 -0.64 116.09 74.55
C ASP A 1033 0.57 115.44 73.86
N SER A 1034 1.27 114.57 74.56
CA SER A 1034 2.55 114.01 74.13
C SER A 1034 2.35 112.67 73.44
N ASN A 1035 2.56 112.62 72.11
CA ASN A 1035 3.47 111.65 71.46
C ASN A 1035 3.53 111.69 69.91
N VAL A 1036 2.59 112.34 69.19
CA VAL A 1036 2.56 112.28 67.69
C VAL A 1036 2.44 113.67 67.04
N GLY A 1037 3.21 114.63 67.53
CA GLY A 1037 3.30 115.99 66.97
C GLY A 1037 4.68 116.27 66.34
N LEU A 1038 4.72 117.17 65.35
CA LEU A 1038 5.96 117.82 64.94
C LEU A 1038 6.59 118.55 66.15
N PRO A 1039 7.93 118.60 66.28
CA PRO A 1039 8.58 119.34 67.36
C PRO A 1039 8.09 120.79 67.42
N ALA A 1040 7.84 121.31 68.63
CA ALA A 1040 7.32 122.66 68.80
C ALA A 1040 8.23 123.68 68.10
N SER A 1041 7.68 124.44 67.14
CA SER A 1041 8.36 125.32 66.16
C SER A 1041 8.72 124.71 64.78
N ALA A 1042 8.15 123.57 64.38
CA ALA A 1042 8.25 123.02 63.02
C ALA A 1042 6.93 123.15 62.20
N THR A 1043 6.97 123.00 60.87
CA THR A 1043 5.79 123.14 59.96
C THR A 1043 5.82 122.17 58.76
N CYS A 1044 4.68 121.90 58.10
CA CYS A 1044 4.50 120.91 57.01
C CYS A 1044 3.49 121.38 55.95
N THR A 1045 3.77 121.19 54.66
CA THR A 1045 2.82 121.46 53.53
C THR A 1045 2.97 120.48 52.36
N PHE A 1046 1.92 120.33 51.53
CA PHE A 1046 1.87 119.51 50.30
C PHE A 1046 1.60 120.36 49.04
N ASN A 1047 2.13 119.94 47.89
CA ASN A 1047 1.80 120.50 46.57
C ASN A 1047 2.05 119.49 45.42
N PRO A 1048 1.06 119.20 44.55
CA PRO A 1048 -0.36 119.51 44.67
C PRO A 1048 -1.05 118.69 45.76
N VAL A 1049 -2.19 119.17 46.26
CA VAL A 1049 -2.90 118.56 47.40
C VAL A 1049 -3.72 117.30 47.00
N SER A 1050 -3.91 117.04 45.70
CA SER A 1050 -4.69 115.88 45.20
C SER A 1050 -4.20 115.39 43.84
N VAL A 1051 -4.39 114.09 43.55
CA VAL A 1051 -4.07 113.39 42.29
C VAL A 1051 -5.16 112.38 41.92
N THR A 1052 -5.34 112.06 40.63
CA THR A 1052 -6.37 111.12 40.16
C THR A 1052 -5.76 110.08 39.20
N PRO A 1053 -5.39 108.88 39.66
CA PRO A 1053 -4.80 107.85 38.81
C PRO A 1053 -5.75 107.34 37.72
N GLY A 1054 -5.19 106.99 36.56
CA GLY A 1054 -5.91 106.36 35.44
C GLY A 1054 -5.37 104.96 35.16
N THR A 1055 -4.60 104.81 34.08
CA THR A 1055 -3.76 103.63 33.84
C THR A 1055 -2.27 103.90 34.15
N THR A 1056 -1.95 105.07 34.70
CA THR A 1056 -0.59 105.59 34.91
C THR A 1056 -0.41 106.14 36.32
N ILE A 1057 0.86 106.21 36.75
CA ILE A 1057 1.30 106.64 38.08
C ILE A 1057 1.35 108.17 38.16
N LEU A 1058 0.87 108.77 39.26
CA LEU A 1058 0.92 110.22 39.53
C LEU A 1058 1.56 110.54 40.88
N THR A 1059 2.09 111.77 41.04
CA THR A 1059 2.92 112.15 42.21
C THR A 1059 2.60 113.53 42.81
N SER A 1060 3.05 113.77 44.05
CA SER A 1060 2.93 115.04 44.80
C SER A 1060 4.08 115.23 45.82
N THR A 1061 4.44 116.47 46.15
CA THR A 1061 5.59 116.80 47.02
C THR A 1061 5.16 117.37 48.38
N CYS A 1062 5.76 116.87 49.46
CA CYS A 1062 5.65 117.39 50.83
C CYS A 1062 6.93 118.14 51.25
N THR A 1063 6.83 119.20 52.07
CA THR A 1063 7.99 119.99 52.56
C THR A 1063 7.84 120.41 54.04
N ILE A 1064 8.93 120.38 54.82
CA ILE A 1064 8.96 120.50 56.30
C ILE A 1064 10.18 121.31 56.81
N VAL A 1065 10.03 122.13 57.87
CA VAL A 1065 11.03 123.09 58.42
C VAL A 1065 11.17 123.03 59.96
N THR A 1066 12.31 123.38 60.58
CA THR A 1066 12.65 123.19 62.03
C THR A 1066 13.46 124.33 62.73
N SER A 1067 13.64 124.28 64.07
CA SER A 1067 14.49 125.19 64.92
C SER A 1067 15.46 124.44 65.89
N SER A 1068 16.13 125.09 66.87
CA SER A 1068 17.54 124.79 67.27
C SER A 1068 17.95 124.49 68.77
N THR A 1069 17.20 123.76 69.64
CA THR A 1069 17.66 123.31 71.02
C THR A 1069 17.08 121.92 71.49
N ALA A 1070 17.66 121.17 72.48
CA ALA A 1070 17.39 119.70 72.70
C ALA A 1070 17.72 119.00 74.09
N GLY A 1071 17.45 117.65 74.24
CA GLY A 1071 17.58 116.75 75.46
C GLY A 1071 17.78 115.19 75.24
N LEU A 1072 17.64 114.29 76.27
CA LEU A 1072 18.34 112.94 76.43
C LEU A 1072 17.61 111.72 77.14
N PHE A 1073 17.83 110.39 76.82
CA PHE A 1073 17.29 109.12 77.50
C PHE A 1073 18.08 107.73 77.29
N VAL A 1074 17.72 106.55 77.94
CA VAL A 1074 18.56 105.26 78.20
C VAL A 1074 17.81 103.83 78.28
N SER A 1075 18.47 102.62 78.34
CA SER A 1075 17.91 101.18 78.30
C SER A 1075 18.71 99.94 78.94
N PRO A 1076 18.15 98.69 79.20
CA PRO A 1076 18.87 97.40 79.62
C PRO A 1076 18.36 95.96 79.11
N ALA A 1077 18.93 94.77 79.54
CA ALA A 1077 18.62 93.35 79.06
C ALA A 1077 19.04 92.08 79.94
N SER A 1078 18.73 90.78 79.57
CA SER A 1078 19.53 89.47 79.67
C SER A 1078 19.00 88.08 80.28
N GLN A 1079 19.66 86.93 79.89
CA GLN A 1079 19.81 85.51 80.46
C GLN A 1079 18.67 84.42 80.38
N PHE A 1080 18.76 83.06 80.63
CA PHE A 1080 19.83 82.06 81.05
C PHE A 1080 19.75 80.57 80.45
N ARG A 1081 19.94 79.45 81.22
CA ARG A 1081 20.27 78.00 80.86
C ARG A 1081 19.96 76.97 82.03
N ARG A 1082 20.17 75.61 82.14
CA ARG A 1082 20.59 74.35 81.37
C ARG A 1082 20.37 73.03 82.24
N THR A 1083 20.71 71.77 81.81
CA THR A 1083 21.37 70.59 82.56
C THR A 1083 21.38 69.19 81.79
N ARG A 1084 21.67 68.00 82.41
CA ARG A 1084 21.88 66.58 81.91
C ARG A 1084 21.67 65.52 83.08
N PRO A 1085 22.13 64.20 83.20
CA PRO A 1085 23.09 63.28 82.49
C PRO A 1085 22.64 61.76 82.30
N VAL A 1086 23.46 60.71 82.66
CA VAL A 1086 23.25 59.21 82.78
C VAL A 1086 23.96 58.25 81.74
N TYR A 1087 23.85 56.89 81.85
CA TYR A 1087 24.85 55.80 81.54
C TYR A 1087 24.27 54.57 80.71
N VAL A 1088 24.84 53.36 80.45
CA VAL A 1088 25.95 52.51 81.03
C VAL A 1088 26.64 51.51 80.00
N LEU A 1089 27.14 50.31 80.39
CA LEU A 1089 28.02 49.33 79.65
C LEU A 1089 27.32 47.94 79.38
N GLY A 1090 27.78 46.98 78.53
CA GLY A 1090 28.83 46.88 77.49
C GLY A 1090 29.52 45.47 77.33
N GLY A 1091 29.92 45.03 76.10
CA GLY A 1091 31.09 44.12 75.87
C GLY A 1091 31.04 42.83 74.99
N TRP A 1092 32.02 42.67 74.05
CA TRP A 1092 32.83 41.47 73.61
C TRP A 1092 32.15 40.11 73.18
N LEU A 1093 32.66 39.24 72.26
CA LEU A 1093 33.60 39.30 71.10
C LEU A 1093 33.35 38.12 70.11
N THR A 1094 34.26 37.80 69.17
CA THR A 1094 34.13 36.90 67.99
C THR A 1094 34.81 35.52 68.10
N GLY A 1095 34.46 34.58 67.19
CA GLY A 1095 35.49 33.77 66.47
C GLY A 1095 35.22 32.28 66.11
N LEU A 1096 35.24 31.97 64.80
CA LEU A 1096 35.74 30.72 64.14
C LEU A 1096 35.05 29.37 64.48
N ALA A 1097 35.21 28.25 63.73
CA ALA A 1097 35.79 27.94 62.40
C ALA A 1097 35.28 26.56 61.89
N LEU A 1098 35.40 26.29 60.58
CA LEU A 1098 35.58 25.00 59.84
C LEU A 1098 34.79 23.72 60.29
N LEU A 1099 34.34 22.82 59.40
CA LEU A 1099 35.12 22.16 58.35
C LEU A 1099 34.24 21.51 57.25
N THR A 1100 34.88 21.05 56.18
CA THR A 1100 34.27 20.48 54.95
C THR A 1100 34.36 18.96 54.86
N ALA A 1101 33.42 18.32 54.15
CA ALA A 1101 33.68 17.09 53.37
C ALA A 1101 32.65 16.89 52.24
N LEU A 1102 33.09 16.35 51.10
CA LEU A 1102 32.22 15.74 50.09
C LEU A 1102 32.11 14.23 50.40
N MET A 1103 31.00 13.59 50.03
CA MET A 1103 31.05 12.42 49.15
C MET A 1103 29.69 12.07 48.53
N VAL A 1104 29.73 11.27 47.48
CA VAL A 1104 28.60 10.80 46.66
C VAL A 1104 28.08 9.48 47.20
N ASP A 1105 26.75 9.33 47.34
CA ASP A 1105 26.01 8.24 46.68
C ASP A 1105 24.51 8.57 46.59
N THR A 1106 23.69 7.61 46.15
CA THR A 1106 22.48 7.81 45.36
C THR A 1106 21.23 7.10 45.93
N LEU A 1107 20.12 7.16 45.19
CA LEU A 1107 18.94 6.26 45.31
C LEU A 1107 18.10 6.31 46.61
N ARG A 1108 17.00 7.10 46.60
CA ARG A 1108 15.62 6.56 46.36
C ARG A 1108 14.44 7.54 46.57
N LYS A 1109 13.64 7.67 45.51
CA LYS A 1109 12.15 7.59 45.46
C LYS A 1109 11.27 8.42 46.43
N ARG A 1110 10.56 9.38 45.81
CA ARG A 1110 9.08 9.56 45.79
C ARG A 1110 8.33 10.31 46.92
N LYS A 1111 7.46 11.22 46.44
CA LYS A 1111 6.12 11.63 46.95
C LYS A 1111 6.01 12.63 48.13
N LEU A 1112 5.98 13.91 47.78
CA LEU A 1112 4.88 14.84 48.10
C LEU A 1112 4.09 15.08 46.79
N GLY A 1113 2.81 15.46 46.76
CA GLY A 1113 1.77 15.56 47.79
C GLY A 1113 0.52 16.19 47.12
N ILE A 1114 -0.68 15.62 47.29
CA ILE A 1114 -1.92 16.11 46.64
C ILE A 1114 -3.02 16.26 47.69
N PHE A 1115 -3.95 17.17 47.39
CA PHE A 1115 -5.12 17.63 48.17
C PHE A 1115 -4.81 18.58 49.34
N GLN A 1116 -5.64 19.57 49.67
CA GLN A 1116 -6.56 20.50 48.97
C GLN A 1116 -7.60 20.99 50.00
N ARG A 1117 -7.86 22.29 49.96
CA ARG A 1117 -9.17 22.97 50.13
C ARG A 1117 -9.80 23.16 51.55
N TYR A 1118 -10.29 24.40 51.69
CA TYR A 1118 -11.25 24.94 52.67
C TYR A 1118 -10.76 24.98 54.14
N ALA A 1119 -11.09 25.99 54.96
CA ALA A 1119 -11.89 27.22 54.82
C ALA A 1119 -11.28 28.27 55.79
N MET A 1120 -11.57 29.57 55.88
CA MET A 1120 -12.31 30.60 55.14
C MET A 1120 -12.34 31.82 56.09
N GLY A 1121 -11.97 33.02 55.61
CA GLY A 1121 -12.19 34.29 56.31
C GLY A 1121 -11.09 34.75 57.29
N VAL A 1122 -11.04 36.04 57.66
CA VAL A 1122 -11.83 37.21 57.20
C VAL A 1122 -11.06 38.50 57.56
N LEU A 1123 -10.92 39.45 56.61
CA LEU A 1123 -10.65 40.91 56.72
C LEU A 1123 -9.51 41.42 57.68
N LEU A 1124 -8.88 42.59 57.54
CA LEU A 1124 -8.98 43.71 56.60
C LEU A 1124 -7.57 44.37 56.49
N MET A 1125 -7.21 44.95 55.35
CA MET A 1125 -6.20 46.03 55.29
C MET A 1125 -6.69 47.13 54.33
N ALA A 1126 -7.09 48.26 54.92
CA ALA A 1126 -7.41 49.52 54.24
C ALA A 1126 -6.51 50.58 54.91
N ALA A 1127 -5.62 51.29 54.21
CA ALA A 1127 -5.81 52.25 53.11
C ALA A 1127 -5.88 53.70 53.62
N LEU A 1128 -5.41 54.63 52.78
CA LEU A 1128 -5.19 56.06 53.03
C LEU A 1128 -4.13 56.39 54.12
N GLY A 1129 -3.28 57.42 53.95
CA GLY A 1129 -3.19 58.38 52.85
C GLY A 1129 -3.95 59.69 53.09
N LEU A 1130 -3.56 60.40 54.15
CA LEU A 1130 -3.93 61.79 54.44
C LEU A 1130 -2.61 62.54 54.73
N SER A 1131 -2.18 63.47 53.87
CA SER A 1131 -2.59 64.87 53.83
C SER A 1131 -2.28 65.65 55.12
N LEU A 1132 -1.19 66.42 55.12
CA LEU A 1132 -1.01 67.58 55.99
C LEU A 1132 -0.31 68.72 55.24
N SER A 1133 -1.10 69.73 54.89
CA SER A 1133 -0.60 71.05 54.49
C SER A 1133 -0.06 71.81 55.71
N SER A 1134 0.96 72.65 55.53
CA SER A 1134 1.27 73.72 56.49
C SER A 1134 1.85 74.93 55.77
N CYS A 1135 1.26 76.09 56.01
CA CYS A 1135 1.49 77.30 55.22
C CYS A 1135 2.82 77.97 55.55
N HIS A 1136 3.56 78.41 54.54
CA HIS A 1136 4.44 79.56 54.69
C HIS A 1136 3.60 80.83 54.71
N LYS A 1137 3.51 81.52 55.86
CA LYS A 1137 3.02 82.90 55.93
C LYS A 1137 4.16 83.85 55.58
N ALA A 1138 4.16 84.36 54.35
CA ALA A 1138 4.82 85.63 54.05
C ALA A 1138 4.08 86.76 54.81
N ALA A 1139 4.81 87.74 55.31
CA ALA A 1139 4.24 88.83 56.11
C ALA A 1139 3.89 90.04 55.22
N THR A 1140 2.63 90.12 54.80
CA THR A 1140 2.00 91.35 54.33
C THR A 1140 0.76 91.64 55.19
N ALA A 1141 0.63 92.88 55.65
CA ALA A 1141 -0.56 93.32 56.37
C ALA A 1141 -1.75 93.45 55.40
N PRO A 1142 -3.02 93.36 55.87
CA PRO A 1142 -4.16 93.46 54.97
C PRO A 1142 -4.24 94.87 54.35
N PRO A 1143 -4.50 94.99 53.04
CA PRO A 1143 -5.08 96.21 52.49
C PRO A 1143 -6.52 96.28 53.02
N THR A 1144 -6.69 96.89 54.19
CA THR A 1144 -8.01 97.34 54.64
C THR A 1144 -8.57 98.28 53.58
N THR A 1145 -9.87 98.19 53.31
CA THR A 1145 -10.60 99.03 52.34
C THR A 1145 -10.68 100.46 52.88
N ALA A 1146 -9.55 101.15 52.81
CA ALA A 1146 -9.27 102.41 53.47
C ALA A 1146 -9.40 103.57 52.49
N THR A 1147 -10.64 104.04 52.31
CA THR A 1147 -10.94 105.36 51.74
C THR A 1147 -10.35 106.51 52.56
N THR A 1148 -9.86 106.23 53.78
CA THR A 1148 -8.91 107.06 54.53
C THR A 1148 -7.70 106.20 54.95
N GLY A 1149 -6.55 106.38 54.31
CA GLY A 1149 -5.31 105.67 54.62
C GLY A 1149 -4.25 106.60 55.23
N THR A 1150 -3.46 106.14 56.20
CA THR A 1150 -2.39 106.94 56.83
C THR A 1150 -1.00 106.47 56.43
N PHE A 1151 -0.15 107.39 55.95
CA PHE A 1151 1.24 107.12 55.59
C PHE A 1151 2.20 107.81 56.56
N SER A 1152 3.20 107.10 57.08
CA SER A 1152 4.02 107.58 58.20
C SER A 1152 5.44 107.95 57.79
N LEU A 1153 5.89 109.16 58.17
CA LEU A 1153 7.23 109.68 57.92
C LEU A 1153 8.03 109.79 59.22
N THR A 1154 9.27 109.31 59.20
CA THR A 1154 10.16 109.31 60.37
C THR A 1154 11.16 110.47 60.32
N PHE A 1155 11.25 111.20 61.44
CA PHE A 1155 12.06 112.39 61.65
C PHE A 1155 13.11 112.11 62.73
N THR A 1156 14.38 112.27 62.38
CA THR A 1156 15.49 112.17 63.32
C THR A 1156 16.10 113.54 63.54
N GLY A 1157 16.06 114.02 64.78
CA GLY A 1157 16.69 115.25 65.23
C GLY A 1157 17.92 114.96 66.08
N THR A 1158 19.03 115.64 65.78
CA THR A 1158 20.30 115.51 66.50
C THR A 1158 20.68 116.82 67.20
N ALA A 1159 21.28 116.69 68.37
CA ALA A 1159 21.95 117.78 69.08
C ALA A 1159 23.11 117.22 69.90
N GLY A 1160 24.30 117.77 69.72
CA GLY A 1160 25.53 117.13 70.18
C GLY A 1160 25.66 115.71 69.61
N SER A 1161 26.10 114.76 70.43
CA SER A 1161 26.15 113.34 70.08
C SER A 1161 24.82 112.59 70.27
N THR A 1162 23.76 113.28 70.71
CA THR A 1162 22.47 112.66 71.03
C THR A 1162 21.46 112.81 69.91
N THR A 1163 20.75 111.72 69.64
CA THR A 1163 19.89 111.51 68.49
C THR A 1163 18.52 111.04 68.98
N SER A 1164 17.47 111.77 68.63
CA SER A 1164 16.09 111.38 68.96
C SER A 1164 15.26 111.28 67.69
N THR A 1165 14.36 110.29 67.64
CA THR A 1165 13.59 109.97 66.43
C THR A 1165 12.11 109.85 66.78
N THR A 1166 11.25 110.52 66.00
CA THR A 1166 9.78 110.43 66.10
C THR A 1166 9.18 110.20 64.71
N THR A 1167 7.92 109.78 64.64
CA THR A 1167 7.24 109.48 63.36
C THR A 1167 5.88 110.17 63.32
N VAL A 1168 5.58 110.88 62.22
CA VAL A 1168 4.34 111.64 62.02
C VAL A 1168 3.57 111.03 60.85
N SER A 1169 2.26 110.83 61.02
CA SER A 1169 1.39 110.25 59.99
C SER A 1169 0.66 111.32 59.18
N ILE A 1170 0.81 111.26 57.87
CA ILE A 1170 0.02 111.96 56.84
C ILE A 1170 -1.32 111.23 56.67
N VAL A 1171 -2.40 111.98 56.45
CA VAL A 1171 -3.71 111.40 56.12
C VAL A 1171 -3.98 111.55 54.62
N ILE A 1172 -4.32 110.43 53.98
CA ILE A 1172 -4.71 110.30 52.58
C ILE A 1172 -6.19 109.95 52.53
N ASN A 1173 -6.99 110.72 51.78
CA ASN A 1173 -8.43 110.48 51.60
C ASN A 1173 -8.78 110.25 50.13
N ALA A 1174 -9.66 109.30 49.86
CA ALA A 1174 -10.28 109.07 48.56
C ALA A 1174 -11.78 108.80 48.78
N PRO A 1175 -12.71 109.51 48.11
CA PRO A 1175 -14.13 109.19 48.23
C PRO A 1175 -14.40 107.78 47.69
N SER A 1176 -15.32 107.06 48.33
CA SER A 1176 -15.77 105.75 47.85
C SER A 1176 -16.45 105.87 46.48
N SER A 1177 -15.97 105.07 45.53
CA SER A 1177 -16.59 104.82 44.22
C SER A 1177 -17.80 103.90 44.32
#